data_AF-A0A1Y6D2J7-F1
#
_entry.id   AF-A0A1Y6D2J7-F1
#
_cell.length_a   1.000
_cell.length_b   1.000
_cell.length_c   1.000
_cell.angle_alpha   90.00
_cell.angle_beta   90.00
_cell.angle_gamma   90.00
#
_symmetry.space_group_name_H-M   'P 1'
#
loop_
_entity.id
_entity.type
_entity.pdbx_description
1 polymer ?
#
loop_
_entity_poly.entity_id
_entity_poly.type
_entity_poly.pdbx_seq_one_letter_code
_entity_poly.pdbx_strand_id
1 'polypeptide(L)'
;MPPLTNKSCFIPLCLSLLASSPTTLASNRDLSLALAASPATAAAGETVTYTLTVTNNGSKPAKKVIAATPLPADTELVSVPSNCRAVQTDHRLICKAKRLAPGQSLSWTFVAQIGASGTQPTTATVKSNKRDANPTDNRAELAREDRGSDSLATKDDTSSTSTTDTTAQSSGNGTTKDDSSSTSSTDTTAQSSGNGTAKDDSSSTSSTDTSSKNQDSHEQEPAADKIAMPDMGANSAREYHPDAQADEIHAVATANIALAFDLYTAYQQGNSGNFAYSVPDLAQALAMLAAGADGDTLSTLLGALHVDLQESRLHPAFNGSALDLSNRNSTAHLELNTALWGQGQSQNQAYYLFESGFLDTLEKNYGPGLEAVDFTAAAKAPIIANAIDPWLAAHSQNTLTGLVTSLTPRTRLVTGSSLSLDGAWQTPPDANPAAEGRFELSSNDQVLVPMLSFTGSFAYAEGNGYRAFELPLADSDLALWVLMPDHGRFAEFQSAFGPDQLHDILAAMTPTQKTLYLPKIAITSDLPSGAPASLALSGLLSEGQADFSRVNGEGYLFLGALSQRSAVSLSENAAQADGATITTHLANLDEPDSVWSGSGSSGNTTTWVDVCAPVPQYDPSLALARPFLFALRDRTTGSILSMGQVSNPGGTPAAPDSTTYPCGVPLSGG
;
A
#
# COMPACT_ATOMS: atom_id res chain seq x y z
N MET A 1 -32.06 56.27 63.49
CA MET A 1 -33.49 56.11 63.21
C MET A 1 -33.73 54.64 62.87
N PRO A 2 -34.44 53.86 63.71
CA PRO A 2 -34.70 52.43 63.54
C PRO A 2 -36.17 52.22 63.05
N PRO A 3 -36.82 51.02 63.03
CA PRO A 3 -36.37 49.71 63.52
C PRO A 3 -36.87 48.43 62.74
N LEU A 4 -36.47 47.24 63.25
CA LEU A 4 -37.11 45.89 63.19
C LEU A 4 -36.99 45.07 61.86
N THR A 5 -36.74 43.75 61.81
CA THR A 5 -36.66 42.70 62.85
C THR A 5 -36.00 41.39 62.37
N ASN A 6 -35.42 40.73 63.38
CA ASN A 6 -34.92 39.36 63.56
C ASN A 6 -35.63 38.17 62.86
N LYS A 7 -34.80 37.16 62.55
CA LYS A 7 -34.98 35.69 62.70
C LYS A 7 -36.35 35.05 62.39
N SER A 8 -36.36 34.13 61.42
CA SER A 8 -36.57 32.68 61.59
C SER A 8 -37.08 32.04 60.29
N CYS A 9 -36.39 31.04 59.74
CA CYS A 9 -37.10 29.90 59.13
C CYS A 9 -36.20 28.66 59.10
N PHE A 10 -36.57 27.69 59.93
CA PHE A 10 -36.20 26.28 59.81
C PHE A 10 -36.87 25.68 58.55
N ILE A 11 -36.09 24.97 57.72
CA ILE A 11 -36.30 23.68 56.96
C ILE A 11 -37.75 23.08 56.94
N PRO A 12 -38.27 22.33 55.92
CA PRO A 12 -37.67 21.74 54.68
C PRO A 12 -38.53 21.79 53.37
N LEU A 13 -37.98 21.18 52.31
CA LEU A 13 -38.64 20.39 51.25
C LEU A 13 -39.11 21.12 49.98
N CYS A 14 -38.26 21.12 48.94
CA CYS A 14 -38.65 20.56 47.63
C CYS A 14 -37.49 20.58 46.61
N LEU A 15 -37.29 19.40 46.01
CA LEU A 15 -36.92 19.17 44.62
C LEU A 15 -35.65 19.85 44.07
N SER A 16 -34.65 19.00 43.86
CA SER A 16 -33.51 19.20 42.97
C SER A 16 -33.95 19.69 41.58
N LEU A 17 -33.84 20.99 41.33
CA LEU A 17 -33.63 21.52 39.98
C LEU A 17 -32.12 21.60 39.74
N LEU A 18 -31.56 20.57 39.11
CA LEU A 18 -30.38 20.77 38.28
C LEU A 18 -30.87 21.53 37.05
N ALA A 19 -30.69 22.85 37.06
CA ALA A 19 -30.74 23.63 35.84
C ALA A 19 -29.64 23.11 34.91
N SER A 20 -30.04 22.42 33.83
CA SER A 20 -29.16 22.11 32.73
C SER A 20 -28.67 23.43 32.14
N SER A 21 -27.36 23.67 32.24
CA SER A 21 -26.69 24.71 31.48
C SER A 21 -27.08 24.56 30.00
N PRO A 22 -27.41 25.65 29.27
CA PRO A 22 -27.72 25.54 27.85
C PRO A 22 -26.48 24.98 27.15
N THR A 23 -26.59 23.74 26.68
CA THR A 23 -25.61 23.11 25.80
C THR A 23 -25.50 24.04 24.59
N THR A 24 -24.38 24.74 24.48
CA THR A 24 -24.03 25.41 23.23
C THR A 24 -24.11 24.36 22.13
N LEU A 25 -25.09 24.49 21.21
CA LEU A 25 -25.23 23.59 20.07
C LEU A 25 -23.92 23.64 19.28
N ALA A 26 -23.05 22.67 19.52
CA ALA A 26 -21.90 22.44 18.67
C ALA A 26 -22.45 22.14 17.28
N SER A 27 -22.00 22.90 16.29
CA SER A 27 -22.53 22.81 14.94
C SER A 27 -22.16 21.46 14.30
N ASN A 28 -23.09 20.50 14.34
CA ASN A 28 -22.86 19.07 14.09
C ASN A 28 -23.87 18.49 13.07
N ARG A 29 -23.57 17.30 12.53
CA ARG A 29 -24.50 16.46 11.76
C ARG A 29 -24.77 15.23 12.61
N ASP A 30 -26.01 14.80 12.69
CA ASP A 30 -26.41 13.72 13.59
C ASP A 30 -27.56 12.98 12.92
N LEU A 31 -27.28 11.82 12.33
CA LEU A 31 -28.23 10.98 11.61
C LEU A 31 -28.70 9.85 12.51
N SER A 32 -30.01 9.65 12.58
CA SER A 32 -30.60 8.48 13.23
C SER A 32 -31.41 7.64 12.25
N LEU A 33 -31.53 6.35 12.55
CA LEU A 33 -32.25 5.37 11.74
C LEU A 33 -33.39 4.72 12.51
N ALA A 34 -34.49 4.47 11.82
CA ALA A 34 -35.57 3.60 12.27
C ALA A 34 -35.97 2.63 11.16
N LEU A 35 -36.24 1.38 11.53
CA LEU A 35 -36.73 0.33 10.63
C LEU A 35 -38.03 -0.23 11.21
N ALA A 36 -39.08 -0.30 10.37
CA ALA A 36 -40.37 -0.88 10.74
C ALA A 36 -40.84 -1.86 9.66
N ALA A 37 -41.67 -2.83 10.03
CA ALA A 37 -42.28 -3.79 9.11
C ALA A 37 -43.79 -3.95 9.40
N SER A 38 -44.58 -4.17 8.35
CA SER A 38 -46.02 -4.43 8.45
C SER A 38 -46.47 -5.45 7.39
N PRO A 39 -47.15 -6.54 7.77
CA PRO A 39 -47.47 -6.94 9.15
C PRO A 39 -46.23 -7.35 9.95
N ALA A 40 -46.28 -7.21 11.28
CA ALA A 40 -45.15 -7.54 12.18
C ALA A 40 -44.80 -9.05 12.19
N THR A 41 -45.72 -9.91 11.76
CA THR A 41 -45.51 -11.35 11.54
C THR A 41 -46.14 -11.74 10.21
N ALA A 42 -45.50 -12.60 9.42
CA ALA A 42 -46.08 -13.17 8.20
C ALA A 42 -45.59 -14.61 8.01
N ALA A 43 -46.39 -15.43 7.34
CA ALA A 43 -46.05 -16.81 7.01
C ALA A 43 -45.22 -16.88 5.71
N ALA A 44 -44.58 -18.03 5.46
CA ALA A 44 -43.94 -18.31 4.19
C ALA A 44 -44.92 -18.09 3.02
N GLY A 45 -44.49 -17.33 2.01
CA GLY A 45 -45.28 -16.92 0.85
C GLY A 45 -46.08 -15.62 1.03
N GLU A 46 -46.19 -15.06 2.24
CA GLU A 46 -46.85 -13.76 2.47
C GLU A 46 -45.91 -12.57 2.18
N THR A 47 -46.48 -11.39 1.93
CA THR A 47 -45.72 -10.16 1.66
C THR A 47 -45.66 -9.24 2.88
N VAL A 48 -44.54 -8.56 3.04
CA VAL A 48 -44.25 -7.64 4.13
C VAL A 48 -43.77 -6.32 3.56
N THR A 49 -44.33 -5.23 4.07
CA THR A 49 -43.89 -3.87 3.75
C THR A 49 -42.92 -3.38 4.81
N TYR A 50 -41.70 -3.05 4.41
CA TYR A 50 -40.65 -2.47 5.25
C TYR A 50 -40.59 -0.96 5.04
N THR A 51 -40.40 -0.21 6.14
CA THR A 51 -40.23 1.24 6.13
C THR A 51 -38.91 1.61 6.82
N LEU A 52 -37.97 2.13 6.05
CA LEU A 52 -36.67 2.62 6.52
C LEU A 52 -36.71 4.15 6.62
N THR A 53 -36.54 4.70 7.81
CA THR A 53 -36.61 6.15 8.07
C THR A 53 -35.30 6.68 8.60
N VAL A 54 -34.72 7.65 7.91
CA VAL A 54 -33.52 8.38 8.34
C VAL A 54 -33.93 9.77 8.79
N THR A 55 -33.42 10.23 9.94
CA THR A 55 -33.62 11.61 10.44
C THR A 55 -32.29 12.29 10.66
N ASN A 56 -32.16 13.58 10.31
CA ASN A 56 -31.01 14.39 10.70
C ASN A 56 -31.35 15.22 11.95
N ASN A 57 -31.00 14.74 13.13
CA ASN A 57 -31.12 15.42 14.42
C ASN A 57 -30.08 16.56 14.59
N GLY A 58 -29.10 16.65 13.68
CA GLY A 58 -28.01 17.61 13.76
C GLY A 58 -28.39 18.99 13.27
N SER A 59 -27.54 19.98 13.58
CA SER A 59 -27.73 21.38 13.19
C SER A 59 -27.18 21.74 11.80
N LYS A 60 -26.46 20.83 11.14
CA LYS A 60 -25.95 20.96 9.77
C LYS A 60 -26.60 19.97 8.80
N PRO A 61 -26.70 20.30 7.51
CA PRO A 61 -27.18 19.37 6.50
C PRO A 61 -26.21 18.19 6.28
N ALA A 62 -26.75 16.98 6.27
CA ALA A 62 -26.06 15.76 5.83
C ALA A 62 -26.06 15.68 4.29
N LYS A 63 -24.95 15.26 3.68
CA LYS A 63 -24.80 15.10 2.22
C LYS A 63 -24.35 13.67 1.91
N LYS A 64 -24.70 13.16 0.71
CA LYS A 64 -24.48 11.77 0.30
C LYS A 64 -24.95 10.78 1.39
N VAL A 65 -26.20 10.92 1.81
CA VAL A 65 -26.82 10.03 2.81
C VAL A 65 -27.06 8.68 2.15
N ILE A 66 -26.60 7.61 2.80
CA ILE A 66 -26.74 6.23 2.34
C ILE A 66 -27.30 5.41 3.49
N ALA A 67 -28.47 4.81 3.30
CA ALA A 67 -29.04 3.86 4.23
C ALA A 67 -29.03 2.46 3.62
N ALA A 68 -28.58 1.46 4.37
CA ALA A 68 -28.47 0.08 3.93
C ALA A 68 -29.24 -0.84 4.88
N THR A 69 -29.99 -1.78 4.34
CA THR A 69 -30.77 -2.77 5.12
C THR A 69 -30.53 -4.15 4.52
N PRO A 70 -29.98 -5.11 5.28
CA PRO A 70 -29.96 -6.51 4.88
C PRO A 70 -31.38 -7.02 4.66
N LEU A 71 -31.55 -7.89 3.67
CA LEU A 71 -32.79 -8.60 3.38
C LEU A 71 -32.65 -10.00 3.95
N PRO A 72 -33.71 -10.57 4.55
CA PRO A 72 -33.63 -11.94 5.07
C PRO A 72 -33.33 -12.94 3.95
N ALA A 73 -32.59 -14.01 4.28
CA ALA A 73 -32.38 -15.13 3.36
C ALA A 73 -33.74 -15.72 2.93
N ASP A 74 -33.85 -16.16 1.68
CA ASP A 74 -35.09 -16.64 1.06
C ASP A 74 -36.19 -15.58 0.86
N THR A 75 -35.89 -14.27 0.87
CA THR A 75 -36.87 -13.22 0.52
C THR A 75 -36.79 -12.78 -0.94
N GLU A 76 -37.95 -12.64 -1.58
CA GLU A 76 -38.06 -12.10 -2.93
C GLU A 76 -38.60 -10.66 -2.88
N LEU A 77 -37.88 -9.71 -3.47
CA LEU A 77 -38.32 -8.31 -3.50
C LEU A 77 -39.43 -8.10 -4.53
N VAL A 78 -40.60 -7.69 -4.05
CA VAL A 78 -41.79 -7.40 -4.87
C VAL A 78 -41.76 -5.94 -5.37
N SER A 79 -41.27 -5.00 -4.56
CA SER A 79 -41.12 -3.60 -4.99
C SER A 79 -40.00 -2.86 -4.28
N VAL A 80 -39.32 -1.98 -5.01
CA VAL A 80 -38.18 -1.19 -4.55
C VAL A 80 -38.38 0.29 -4.98
N PRO A 81 -38.17 1.28 -4.10
CA PRO A 81 -38.20 2.69 -4.48
C PRO A 81 -37.14 3.04 -5.52
N SER A 82 -37.42 4.00 -6.41
CA SER A 82 -36.52 4.41 -7.50
C SER A 82 -35.17 4.99 -7.04
N ASN A 83 -35.07 5.44 -5.79
CA ASN A 83 -33.85 5.93 -5.15
C ASN A 83 -33.18 4.88 -4.24
N CYS A 84 -33.62 3.63 -4.35
CA CYS A 84 -33.01 2.47 -3.73
C CYS A 84 -32.60 1.45 -4.80
N ARG A 85 -31.57 0.66 -4.48
CA ARG A 85 -31.10 -0.45 -5.32
C ARG A 85 -30.99 -1.70 -4.46
N ALA A 86 -31.60 -2.78 -4.92
CA ALA A 86 -31.38 -4.11 -4.37
C ALA A 86 -30.05 -4.67 -4.88
N VAL A 87 -29.24 -5.20 -3.98
CA VAL A 87 -27.97 -5.86 -4.28
C VAL A 87 -28.16 -7.35 -4.00
N GLN A 88 -28.35 -8.11 -5.07
CA GLN A 88 -28.70 -9.53 -4.99
C GLN A 88 -27.54 -10.40 -4.46
N THR A 89 -26.30 -10.00 -4.69
CA THR A 89 -25.10 -10.73 -4.24
C THR A 89 -24.88 -10.70 -2.73
N ASP A 90 -25.31 -9.63 -2.04
CA ASP A 90 -25.18 -9.41 -0.59
C ASP A 90 -26.56 -9.48 0.12
N HIS A 91 -27.63 -9.79 -0.63
CA HIS A 91 -29.02 -9.72 -0.16
C HIS A 91 -29.30 -8.45 0.65
N ARG A 92 -29.04 -7.25 0.09
CA ARG A 92 -29.29 -5.97 0.78
C ARG A 92 -30.04 -4.97 -0.08
N LEU A 93 -30.75 -4.05 0.57
CA LEU A 93 -31.31 -2.86 -0.04
C LEU A 93 -30.50 -1.62 0.34
N ILE A 94 -30.04 -0.86 -0.66
CA ILE A 94 -29.29 0.40 -0.46
C ILE A 94 -30.12 1.56 -0.98
N CYS A 95 -30.46 2.50 -0.10
CA CYS A 95 -31.20 3.72 -0.41
C CYS A 95 -30.31 4.96 -0.28
N LYS A 96 -30.37 5.87 -1.26
CA LYS A 96 -29.51 7.05 -1.31
C LYS A 96 -30.32 8.35 -1.31
N ALA A 97 -29.82 9.35 -0.59
CA ALA A 97 -30.30 10.72 -0.66
C ALA A 97 -29.12 11.70 -0.80
N LYS A 98 -29.23 12.63 -1.76
CA LYS A 98 -28.15 13.61 -2.02
C LYS A 98 -27.90 14.51 -0.81
N ARG A 99 -28.96 14.85 -0.07
CA ARG A 99 -28.93 15.79 1.05
C ARG A 99 -30.11 15.57 1.99
N LEU A 100 -29.90 15.74 3.29
CA LEU A 100 -30.93 15.77 4.32
C LEU A 100 -30.73 17.01 5.22
N ALA A 101 -31.71 17.91 5.27
CA ALA A 101 -31.63 19.14 6.05
C ALA A 101 -31.72 18.89 7.57
N PRO A 102 -31.24 19.82 8.43
CA PRO A 102 -31.46 19.75 9.88
C PRO A 102 -32.94 19.56 10.22
N GLY A 103 -33.24 18.59 11.09
CA GLY A 103 -34.59 18.21 11.53
C GLY A 103 -35.42 17.48 10.47
N GLN A 104 -34.88 17.18 9.29
CA GLN A 104 -35.62 16.51 8.23
C GLN A 104 -35.54 14.99 8.39
N SER A 105 -36.67 14.31 8.19
CA SER A 105 -36.73 12.85 8.02
C SER A 105 -37.04 12.48 6.57
N LEU A 106 -36.51 11.35 6.13
CA LEU A 106 -36.78 10.73 4.84
C LEU A 106 -37.06 9.26 5.05
N SER A 107 -38.14 8.76 4.43
CA SER A 107 -38.53 7.34 4.53
C SER A 107 -38.57 6.67 3.16
N TRP A 108 -38.09 5.43 3.11
CA TRP A 108 -38.18 4.54 1.97
C TRP A 108 -39.03 3.32 2.32
N THR A 109 -39.90 2.91 1.40
CA THR A 109 -40.81 1.78 1.60
C THR A 109 -40.57 0.72 0.53
N PHE A 110 -40.33 -0.52 0.93
CA PHE A 110 -40.14 -1.64 0.00
C PHE A 110 -40.96 -2.85 0.44
N VAL A 111 -41.34 -3.69 -0.51
CA VAL A 111 -42.16 -4.89 -0.25
C VAL A 111 -41.34 -6.13 -0.58
N ALA A 112 -41.33 -7.10 0.33
CA ALA A 112 -40.68 -8.39 0.15
C ALA A 112 -41.65 -9.53 0.45
N GLN A 113 -41.55 -10.63 -0.30
CA GLN A 113 -42.24 -11.89 -0.04
C GLN A 113 -41.34 -12.79 0.80
N ILE A 114 -41.90 -13.41 1.85
CA ILE A 114 -41.15 -14.19 2.85
C ILE A 114 -40.99 -15.64 2.40
N GLY A 115 -39.79 -16.20 2.50
CA GLY A 115 -39.47 -17.59 2.18
C GLY A 115 -39.79 -18.60 3.29
N ALA A 116 -39.27 -19.82 3.15
CA ALA A 116 -39.62 -20.97 4.00
C ALA A 116 -38.93 -21.02 5.38
N SER A 117 -37.94 -20.15 5.66
CA SER A 117 -37.01 -20.33 6.78
C SER A 117 -36.77 -19.07 7.64
N GLY A 118 -37.18 -19.13 8.91
CA GLY A 118 -36.44 -18.59 10.08
C GLY A 118 -36.37 -17.08 10.35
N THR A 119 -36.79 -16.70 11.56
CA THR A 119 -36.51 -15.41 12.24
C THR A 119 -35.07 -14.92 12.02
N GLN A 120 -34.88 -13.72 11.48
CA GLN A 120 -33.56 -13.08 11.35
C GLN A 120 -33.58 -11.63 11.87
N PRO A 121 -32.62 -11.24 12.73
CA PRO A 121 -32.41 -9.84 13.06
C PRO A 121 -31.86 -9.11 11.84
N THR A 122 -32.59 -8.11 11.36
CA THR A 122 -32.14 -7.20 10.30
C THR A 122 -31.67 -5.91 10.95
N THR A 123 -30.35 -5.69 10.96
CA THR A 123 -29.79 -4.40 11.40
C THR A 123 -29.60 -3.50 10.19
N ALA A 124 -30.47 -2.52 10.03
CA ALA A 124 -30.27 -1.45 9.07
C ALA A 124 -29.24 -0.44 9.59
N THR A 125 -28.56 0.24 8.68
CA THR A 125 -27.54 1.27 8.97
C THR A 125 -27.72 2.51 8.11
N VAL A 126 -27.26 3.67 8.58
CA VAL A 126 -27.21 4.91 7.80
C VAL A 126 -25.90 5.66 7.98
N LYS A 127 -25.44 6.36 6.93
CA LYS A 127 -24.25 7.21 6.95
C LYS A 127 -24.37 8.44 6.07
N SER A 128 -23.44 9.39 6.24
CA SER A 128 -23.22 10.55 5.35
C SER A 128 -21.74 10.68 4.97
N ASN A 129 -21.39 11.64 4.10
CA ASN A 129 -19.99 11.89 3.70
C ASN A 129 -19.11 12.58 4.75
N LYS A 130 -19.62 12.86 5.94
CA LYS A 130 -18.89 13.49 7.05
C LYS A 130 -19.27 12.83 8.36
N ARG A 131 -18.35 12.91 9.34
CA ARG A 131 -18.52 12.35 10.69
C ARG A 131 -19.85 12.75 11.31
N ASP A 132 -20.52 11.74 11.85
CA ASP A 132 -21.74 11.87 12.63
C ASP A 132 -21.44 12.23 14.10
N ALA A 133 -22.31 13.00 14.74
CA ALA A 133 -22.16 13.41 16.13
C ALA A 133 -22.49 12.27 17.09
N ASN A 134 -23.41 11.39 16.71
CA ASN A 134 -23.85 10.25 17.48
C ASN A 134 -23.85 8.98 16.61
N PRO A 135 -22.74 8.27 16.47
CA PRO A 135 -22.72 7.05 15.67
C PRO A 135 -23.63 5.93 16.21
N THR A 136 -24.12 6.01 17.44
CA THR A 136 -24.88 4.93 18.09
C THR A 136 -26.33 4.80 17.64
N ASP A 137 -26.95 5.86 17.14
CA ASP A 137 -28.34 5.85 16.62
C ASP A 137 -28.41 5.72 15.09
N ASN A 138 -27.27 5.53 14.43
CA ASN A 138 -27.15 5.26 13.00
C ASN A 138 -27.53 3.81 12.63
N ARG A 139 -28.06 3.03 13.59
CA ARG A 139 -28.45 1.62 13.43
C ARG A 139 -29.85 1.39 13.95
N ALA A 140 -30.61 0.53 13.26
CA ALA A 140 -31.94 0.10 13.69
C ALA A 140 -32.09 -1.40 13.52
N GLU A 141 -32.47 -2.10 14.59
CA GLU A 141 -32.70 -3.54 14.59
C GLU A 141 -34.20 -3.84 14.55
N LEU A 142 -34.59 -4.82 13.73
CA LEU A 142 -35.95 -5.35 13.70
C LEU A 142 -35.92 -6.83 14.11
N ALA A 143 -36.47 -7.13 15.29
CA ALA A 143 -36.75 -8.49 15.72
C ALA A 143 -38.13 -8.93 15.17
N ARG A 144 -38.15 -9.91 14.27
CA ARG A 144 -39.37 -10.43 13.62
C ARG A 144 -39.42 -11.94 13.69
N GLU A 145 -40.57 -12.48 14.07
CA GLU A 145 -40.79 -13.92 14.26
C GLU A 145 -41.66 -14.47 13.10
N ASP A 146 -41.04 -15.28 12.24
CA ASP A 146 -41.67 -15.82 11.03
C ASP A 146 -42.13 -17.26 11.26
N ARG A 147 -43.40 -17.55 10.93
CA ARG A 147 -43.99 -18.88 11.15
C ARG A 147 -43.71 -19.79 9.96
N GLY A 148 -43.00 -20.89 10.20
CA GLY A 148 -42.72 -21.91 9.20
C GLY A 148 -43.99 -22.64 8.70
N SER A 149 -43.89 -23.26 7.53
CA SER A 149 -45.01 -23.92 6.81
C SER A 149 -45.56 -25.20 7.49
N ASP A 150 -45.17 -25.53 8.71
CA ASP A 150 -45.65 -26.72 9.43
C ASP A 150 -46.42 -26.34 10.70
N SER A 151 -47.60 -25.73 10.51
CA SER A 151 -48.59 -25.57 11.57
C SER A 151 -49.98 -25.45 10.94
N LEU A 152 -50.44 -26.55 10.33
CA LEU A 152 -51.87 -26.77 10.18
C LEU A 152 -52.47 -27.00 11.56
N ALA A 153 -53.41 -26.13 11.91
CA ALA A 153 -54.13 -26.13 13.16
C ALA A 153 -54.73 -27.49 13.51
N THR A 154 -54.42 -27.99 14.71
CA THR A 154 -55.38 -28.73 15.53
C THR A 154 -55.84 -27.80 16.64
N LYS A 155 -57.07 -27.28 16.50
CA LYS A 155 -57.87 -26.89 17.67
C LYS A 155 -58.39 -28.17 18.30
N ASP A 156 -58.02 -28.43 19.55
CA ASP A 156 -59.02 -28.73 20.56
C ASP A 156 -58.47 -28.53 22.00
N ASP A 157 -59.17 -27.61 22.66
CA ASP A 157 -59.52 -27.44 24.06
C ASP A 157 -58.73 -27.99 25.28
N THR A 158 -58.84 -27.16 26.33
CA THR A 158 -58.82 -27.43 27.79
C THR A 158 -57.53 -27.37 28.63
N SER A 159 -57.42 -26.22 29.32
CA SER A 159 -57.26 -26.00 30.78
C SER A 159 -56.02 -26.47 31.55
N SER A 160 -55.40 -25.50 32.24
CA SER A 160 -54.86 -25.52 33.63
C SER A 160 -53.93 -26.68 34.03
N THR A 161 -52.77 -26.49 34.65
CA THR A 161 -52.55 -25.76 35.91
C THR A 161 -51.05 -25.81 36.22
N SER A 162 -50.54 -24.70 36.74
CA SER A 162 -49.52 -24.52 37.79
C SER A 162 -48.35 -25.51 38.05
N THR A 163 -47.24 -24.82 38.39
CA THR A 163 -46.29 -25.05 39.50
C THR A 163 -45.08 -25.98 39.36
N THR A 164 -43.92 -25.34 39.61
CA THR A 164 -42.74 -25.76 40.41
C THR A 164 -41.88 -26.90 39.87
N ASP A 165 -40.59 -27.00 40.13
CA ASP A 165 -39.49 -26.19 40.69
C ASP A 165 -38.27 -27.16 40.66
N THR A 166 -37.06 -26.61 40.78
CA THR A 166 -35.89 -27.29 41.40
C THR A 166 -35.04 -28.26 40.57
N THR A 167 -33.88 -27.72 40.14
CA THR A 167 -32.50 -28.22 40.26
C THR A 167 -32.21 -29.73 40.45
N ALA A 168 -31.23 -30.27 39.73
CA ALA A 168 -29.86 -30.51 40.24
C ALA A 168 -29.08 -31.56 39.40
N GLN A 169 -27.76 -31.36 39.41
CA GLN A 169 -26.68 -32.18 38.86
C GLN A 169 -26.68 -33.64 39.35
N SER A 170 -26.13 -34.56 38.54
CA SER A 170 -24.89 -35.30 38.90
C SER A 170 -24.55 -36.42 37.91
N SER A 171 -23.28 -36.40 37.50
CA SER A 171 -22.37 -37.49 37.14
C SER A 171 -22.75 -38.91 37.60
N GLY A 172 -22.50 -39.89 36.72
CA GLY A 172 -22.46 -41.33 37.01
C GLY A 172 -21.76 -42.12 35.90
N ASN A 173 -20.48 -42.39 36.13
CA ASN A 173 -19.59 -43.25 35.34
C ASN A 173 -19.97 -44.74 35.48
N GLY A 174 -19.77 -45.56 34.43
CA GLY A 174 -20.01 -47.01 34.47
C GLY A 174 -19.56 -47.72 33.19
N THR A 175 -18.31 -48.17 33.19
CA THR A 175 -17.63 -48.99 32.18
C THR A 175 -18.03 -50.48 32.23
N THR A 176 -18.16 -51.13 31.07
CA THR A 176 -17.76 -52.53 30.86
C THR A 176 -17.13 -52.71 29.47
N LYS A 177 -16.03 -53.46 29.45
CA LYS A 177 -15.15 -53.83 28.33
C LYS A 177 -15.70 -55.01 27.50
N ASP A 178 -14.99 -55.27 26.40
CA ASP A 178 -14.73 -56.55 25.69
C ASP A 178 -15.19 -56.45 24.21
N ASP A 179 -14.42 -56.79 23.18
CA ASP A 179 -13.01 -57.16 23.07
C ASP A 179 -12.63 -57.12 21.56
N SER A 180 -11.33 -56.90 21.28
CA SER A 180 -10.54 -57.45 20.16
C SER A 180 -10.83 -57.16 18.67
N SER A 181 -9.83 -56.51 18.03
CA SER A 181 -9.10 -56.84 16.78
C SER A 181 -9.86 -56.92 15.43
N SER A 182 -9.35 -56.53 14.26
CA SER A 182 -8.09 -55.96 13.78
C SER A 182 -8.18 -55.83 12.24
N THR A 183 -7.54 -54.82 11.63
CA THR A 183 -6.76 -54.83 10.34
C THR A 183 -7.41 -55.38 9.04
N SER A 184 -7.14 -54.94 7.80
CA SER A 184 -6.25 -53.97 7.17
C SER A 184 -6.52 -53.97 5.64
N SER A 185 -6.39 -52.81 4.99
CA SER A 185 -5.77 -52.49 3.68
C SER A 185 -5.72 -53.47 2.47
N THR A 186 -6.07 -52.88 1.31
CA THR A 186 -5.37 -52.84 -0.02
C THR A 186 -5.24 -54.07 -0.94
N ASP A 187 -5.88 -53.91 -2.11
CA ASP A 187 -5.29 -53.82 -3.48
C ASP A 187 -5.04 -55.07 -4.38
N THR A 188 -5.44 -54.86 -5.65
CA THR A 188 -5.05 -55.41 -6.96
C THR A 188 -5.38 -56.86 -7.37
N THR A 189 -6.02 -56.99 -8.54
CA THR A 189 -5.59 -57.89 -9.63
C THR A 189 -6.22 -57.49 -10.98
N ALA A 190 -5.43 -57.65 -12.05
CA ALA A 190 -5.67 -57.23 -13.43
C ALA A 190 -6.29 -58.32 -14.32
N GLN A 191 -6.72 -57.95 -15.54
CA GLN A 191 -6.14 -58.36 -16.86
C GLN A 191 -7.18 -58.64 -17.97
N SER A 192 -6.89 -58.12 -19.18
CA SER A 192 -7.20 -58.62 -20.57
C SER A 192 -7.65 -57.46 -21.50
N SER A 193 -6.80 -56.88 -22.35
CA SER A 193 -6.32 -57.31 -23.70
C SER A 193 -7.26 -56.97 -24.86
N GLY A 194 -6.75 -56.18 -25.83
CA GLY A 194 -7.35 -55.87 -27.13
C GLY A 194 -6.55 -54.80 -27.89
N ASN A 195 -6.00 -55.17 -29.05
CA ASN A 195 -4.92 -54.50 -29.81
C ASN A 195 -5.45 -53.91 -31.15
N GLY A 196 -4.80 -52.87 -31.72
CA GLY A 196 -4.85 -52.56 -33.16
C GLY A 196 -4.86 -51.09 -33.65
N THR A 197 -3.65 -50.51 -33.86
CA THR A 197 -3.11 -49.74 -35.03
C THR A 197 -4.05 -49.09 -36.09
N ALA A 198 -3.79 -47.98 -36.81
CA ALA A 198 -2.76 -46.92 -36.91
C ALA A 198 -3.14 -45.96 -38.08
N LYS A 199 -2.44 -44.79 -38.17
CA LYS A 199 -2.17 -43.86 -39.32
C LYS A 199 -3.00 -42.59 -39.57
N ASP A 200 -2.33 -41.45 -39.29
CA ASP A 200 -1.98 -40.27 -40.12
C ASP A 200 -2.89 -39.87 -41.30
N ASP A 201 -3.36 -38.60 -41.34
CA ASP A 201 -2.72 -37.58 -42.18
C ASP A 201 -3.30 -36.16 -41.97
N SER A 202 -2.47 -35.18 -42.35
CA SER A 202 -2.58 -33.72 -42.23
C SER A 202 -3.75 -32.99 -42.92
N SER A 203 -3.95 -31.74 -42.50
CA SER A 203 -4.05 -30.50 -43.32
C SER A 203 -5.28 -29.61 -43.09
N SER A 204 -5.08 -28.37 -43.53
CA SER A 204 -5.64 -27.10 -43.09
C SER A 204 -6.96 -26.67 -43.74
N THR A 205 -7.35 -25.43 -43.41
CA THR A 205 -8.09 -24.43 -44.20
C THR A 205 -9.61 -24.41 -44.17
N SER A 206 -10.12 -23.46 -43.36
CA SER A 206 -10.95 -22.30 -43.73
C SER A 206 -12.16 -22.44 -44.68
N SER A 207 -13.25 -21.85 -44.19
CA SER A 207 -14.11 -20.82 -44.82
C SER A 207 -15.56 -21.19 -45.17
N THR A 208 -16.46 -20.31 -44.69
CA THR A 208 -17.77 -19.87 -45.26
C THR A 208 -18.90 -20.91 -45.30
N ASP A 209 -20.19 -20.63 -45.04
CA ASP A 209 -20.96 -19.39 -44.89
C ASP A 209 -22.36 -19.69 -44.31
N THR A 210 -23.09 -18.62 -43.95
CA THR A 210 -24.56 -18.43 -43.94
C THR A 210 -25.46 -18.91 -42.78
N SER A 211 -25.84 -17.90 -41.99
CA SER A 211 -27.22 -17.42 -41.68
C SER A 211 -28.17 -18.23 -40.80
N SER A 212 -28.60 -17.63 -39.67
CA SER A 212 -29.95 -17.02 -39.63
C SER A 212 -30.07 -15.99 -38.50
N LYS A 213 -30.84 -14.94 -38.80
CA LYS A 213 -31.17 -13.78 -37.97
C LYS A 213 -32.10 -14.17 -36.82
N ASN A 214 -31.97 -13.49 -35.68
CA ASN A 214 -33.11 -12.78 -35.10
C ASN A 214 -32.62 -11.56 -34.31
N GLN A 215 -33.16 -10.40 -34.67
CA GLN A 215 -33.10 -9.17 -33.89
C GLN A 215 -34.00 -9.33 -32.67
N ASP A 216 -33.54 -8.91 -31.49
CA ASP A 216 -34.36 -8.01 -30.70
C ASP A 216 -33.46 -7.09 -29.86
N SER A 217 -33.86 -5.83 -29.82
CA SER A 217 -33.10 -4.70 -29.28
C SER A 217 -33.63 -4.34 -27.90
N HIS A 218 -32.77 -4.39 -26.89
CA HIS A 218 -32.94 -3.61 -25.66
C HIS A 218 -31.57 -3.10 -25.19
N GLU A 219 -31.42 -1.77 -25.17
CA GLU A 219 -30.32 -1.06 -24.54
C GLU A 219 -30.18 -1.50 -23.08
N GLN A 220 -29.02 -2.06 -22.75
CA GLN A 220 -28.63 -2.51 -21.42
C GLN A 220 -27.44 -1.65 -21.00
N GLU A 221 -27.67 -0.73 -20.05
CA GLU A 221 -26.62 0.01 -19.36
C GLU A 221 -26.01 -0.89 -18.27
N PRO A 222 -24.68 -0.96 -18.06
CA PRO A 222 -24.04 -2.09 -17.38
C PRO A 222 -24.19 -2.04 -15.85
N ALA A 223 -24.41 -3.22 -15.25
CA ALA A 223 -24.32 -3.44 -13.82
C ALA A 223 -22.85 -3.35 -13.37
N ALA A 224 -22.57 -2.61 -12.30
CA ALA A 224 -21.23 -2.54 -11.70
C ALA A 224 -20.84 -3.90 -11.09
N ASP A 225 -19.81 -4.51 -11.66
CA ASP A 225 -19.19 -5.77 -11.23
C ASP A 225 -18.42 -5.56 -9.92
N LYS A 226 -18.92 -6.15 -8.82
CA LYS A 226 -18.11 -6.41 -7.63
C LYS A 226 -17.88 -7.91 -7.55
N ILE A 227 -16.63 -8.33 -7.51
CA ILE A 227 -16.26 -9.75 -7.55
C ILE A 227 -15.93 -10.21 -6.12
N ALA A 228 -16.74 -11.10 -5.57
CA ALA A 228 -16.31 -11.97 -4.49
C ALA A 228 -15.41 -13.04 -5.12
N MET A 229 -14.23 -13.31 -4.58
CA MET A 229 -13.33 -14.32 -5.14
C MET A 229 -13.99 -15.71 -5.10
N PRO A 230 -14.28 -16.29 -6.27
CA PRO A 230 -13.66 -17.56 -6.60
C PRO A 230 -13.06 -17.49 -8.01
N ASP A 231 -11.83 -17.96 -8.14
CA ASP A 231 -11.12 -18.18 -9.41
C ASP A 231 -11.03 -16.95 -10.32
N MET A 232 -10.05 -16.07 -10.06
CA MET A 232 -9.50 -15.21 -11.13
C MET A 232 -8.75 -16.09 -12.13
N GLY A 233 -9.52 -16.84 -12.90
CA GLY A 233 -9.02 -17.69 -13.98
C GLY A 233 -8.54 -16.84 -15.14
N ALA A 234 -7.22 -16.80 -15.32
CA ALA A 234 -6.51 -16.82 -16.61
C ALA A 234 -6.87 -15.79 -17.71
N ASN A 235 -7.56 -14.68 -17.45
CA ASN A 235 -7.92 -13.76 -18.54
C ASN A 235 -7.90 -12.26 -18.20
N SER A 236 -6.72 -11.74 -17.82
CA SER A 236 -6.07 -10.61 -18.53
C SER A 236 -4.68 -10.36 -17.96
N ALA A 237 -3.67 -11.10 -18.44
CA ALA A 237 -2.27 -10.84 -18.11
C ALA A 237 -1.88 -9.36 -18.38
N ARG A 238 -0.81 -8.89 -17.74
CA ARG A 238 -0.21 -7.57 -18.00
C ARG A 238 -0.19 -7.27 -19.50
N GLU A 239 -0.63 -6.08 -19.88
CA GLU A 239 -0.54 -5.59 -21.24
C GLU A 239 0.93 -5.27 -21.54
N TYR A 240 1.62 -6.14 -22.28
CA TYR A 240 3.04 -5.94 -22.65
C TYR A 240 3.24 -4.98 -23.84
N HIS A 241 2.14 -4.54 -24.46
CA HIS A 241 2.13 -3.52 -25.50
C HIS A 241 1.05 -2.48 -25.20
N PRO A 242 1.21 -1.70 -24.12
CA PRO A 242 0.23 -0.69 -23.75
C PRO A 242 0.11 0.37 -24.85
N ASP A 243 -1.11 0.85 -25.07
CA ASP A 243 -1.35 2.04 -25.88
C ASP A 243 -0.87 3.29 -25.13
N ALA A 244 0.45 3.47 -25.06
CA ALA A 244 1.13 4.60 -24.47
C ALA A 244 1.96 5.29 -25.55
N GLN A 245 1.73 6.59 -25.72
CA GLN A 245 2.44 7.40 -26.71
C GLN A 245 3.83 7.78 -26.19
N ALA A 246 4.76 8.07 -27.10
CA ALA A 246 6.15 8.37 -26.74
C ALA A 246 6.29 9.62 -25.86
N ASP A 247 5.45 10.64 -26.09
CA ASP A 247 5.36 11.85 -25.27
C ASP A 247 4.81 11.56 -23.87
N GLU A 248 3.85 10.63 -23.73
CA GLU A 248 3.34 10.18 -22.44
C GLU A 248 4.41 9.43 -21.63
N ILE A 249 5.19 8.56 -22.27
CA ILE A 249 6.34 7.88 -21.65
C ILE A 249 7.39 8.89 -21.21
N HIS A 250 7.68 9.88 -22.04
CA HIS A 250 8.62 10.96 -21.70
C HIS A 250 8.10 11.86 -20.56
N ALA A 251 6.79 12.08 -20.48
CA ALA A 251 6.18 12.80 -19.37
C ALA A 251 6.40 12.08 -18.04
N VAL A 252 6.24 10.75 -17.99
CA VAL A 252 6.56 9.94 -16.80
C VAL A 252 8.03 10.06 -16.42
N ALA A 253 8.95 9.99 -17.39
CA ALA A 253 10.38 10.17 -17.12
C ALA A 253 10.71 11.56 -16.55
N THR A 254 10.10 12.61 -17.09
CA THR A 254 10.24 13.99 -16.59
C THR A 254 9.69 14.12 -15.17
N ALA A 255 8.55 13.50 -14.91
CA ALA A 255 7.90 13.49 -13.61
C ALA A 255 8.74 12.75 -12.56
N ASN A 256 9.41 11.66 -12.93
CA ASN A 256 10.38 10.98 -12.06
C ASN A 256 11.55 11.91 -11.68
N ILE A 257 12.05 12.76 -12.60
CA ILE A 257 13.10 13.74 -12.25
C ILE A 257 12.57 14.71 -11.19
N ALA A 258 11.38 15.25 -11.36
CA ALA A 258 10.77 16.15 -10.37
C ALA A 258 10.59 15.46 -9.00
N LEU A 259 10.02 14.25 -8.98
CA LEU A 259 9.87 13.45 -7.76
C LEU A 259 11.22 13.16 -7.09
N ALA A 260 12.27 12.89 -7.85
CA ALA A 260 13.62 12.70 -7.30
C ALA A 260 14.09 13.92 -6.51
N PHE A 261 13.85 15.14 -7.00
CA PHE A 261 14.24 16.37 -6.31
C PHE A 261 13.33 16.74 -5.14
N ASP A 262 12.06 16.33 -5.16
CA ASP A 262 11.19 16.43 -3.98
C ASP A 262 11.69 15.53 -2.85
N LEU A 263 12.12 14.30 -3.17
CA LEU A 263 12.73 13.39 -2.20
C LEU A 263 14.06 13.94 -1.67
N TYR A 264 14.86 14.57 -2.53
CA TYR A 264 16.08 15.25 -2.11
C TYR A 264 15.79 16.39 -1.13
N THR A 265 14.76 17.19 -1.40
CA THR A 265 14.30 18.26 -0.52
C THR A 265 13.79 17.70 0.81
N ALA A 266 13.02 16.62 0.76
CA ALA A 266 12.53 15.92 1.95
C ALA A 266 13.65 15.36 2.83
N TYR A 267 14.70 14.83 2.20
CA TYR A 267 15.90 14.36 2.89
C TYR A 267 16.56 15.50 3.69
N GLN A 268 16.72 16.68 3.07
CA GLN A 268 17.32 17.85 3.70
C GLN A 268 16.53 18.36 4.92
N GLN A 269 15.25 18.00 5.06
CA GLN A 269 14.39 18.37 6.18
C GLN A 269 14.54 17.47 7.43
N GLY A 270 15.79 17.18 7.83
CA GLY A 270 16.05 16.49 9.10
C GLY A 270 16.85 15.21 9.01
N ASN A 271 17.41 14.89 7.84
CA ASN A 271 18.36 13.79 7.67
C ASN A 271 19.76 14.34 7.32
N SER A 272 20.79 13.55 7.64
CA SER A 272 22.18 13.85 7.31
C SER A 272 22.93 12.52 7.11
N GLY A 273 24.11 12.55 6.49
CA GLY A 273 24.88 11.33 6.22
C GLY A 273 24.65 10.75 4.83
N ASN A 274 25.00 9.49 4.62
CA ASN A 274 24.75 8.83 3.33
C ASN A 274 23.26 8.56 3.15
N PHE A 275 22.78 8.68 1.91
CA PHE A 275 21.44 8.23 1.56
C PHE A 275 21.38 7.88 0.08
N ALA A 276 20.39 7.06 -0.25
CA ALA A 276 19.92 6.77 -1.59
C ALA A 276 18.40 6.55 -1.55
N TYR A 277 17.70 6.92 -2.61
CA TYR A 277 16.32 6.50 -2.82
C TYR A 277 16.16 6.00 -4.24
N SER A 278 15.14 5.17 -4.45
CA SER A 278 14.72 4.67 -5.74
C SER A 278 13.40 5.36 -6.12
N VAL A 279 13.34 5.86 -7.36
CA VAL A 279 12.28 6.75 -7.82
C VAL A 279 11.21 6.01 -8.61
N PRO A 280 11.54 5.16 -9.59
CA PRO A 280 10.52 4.50 -10.42
C PRO A 280 9.58 3.58 -9.64
N ASP A 281 10.07 2.85 -8.64
CA ASP A 281 9.23 1.97 -7.80
C ASP A 281 8.31 2.78 -6.88
N LEU A 282 8.79 3.91 -6.32
CA LEU A 282 7.93 4.83 -5.57
C LEU A 282 6.86 5.43 -6.47
N ALA A 283 7.24 5.90 -7.65
CA ALA A 283 6.31 6.48 -8.61
C ALA A 283 5.25 5.45 -9.04
N GLN A 284 5.64 4.20 -9.29
CA GLN A 284 4.68 3.11 -9.54
C GLN A 284 3.76 2.88 -8.34
N ALA A 285 4.29 2.81 -7.13
CA ALA A 285 3.46 2.64 -5.93
C ALA A 285 2.43 3.77 -5.78
N LEU A 286 2.85 5.03 -5.98
CA LEU A 286 1.94 6.17 -5.95
C LEU A 286 0.91 6.15 -7.09
N ALA A 287 1.29 5.69 -8.28
CA ALA A 287 0.36 5.50 -9.40
C ALA A 287 -0.63 4.36 -9.14
N MET A 288 -0.22 3.27 -8.49
CA MET A 288 -1.13 2.21 -8.04
C MET A 288 -2.10 2.72 -6.96
N LEU A 289 -1.64 3.56 -6.03
CA LEU A 289 -2.51 4.25 -5.08
C LEU A 289 -3.53 5.15 -5.79
N ALA A 290 -3.11 5.86 -6.84
CA ALA A 290 -3.98 6.75 -7.61
C ALA A 290 -5.14 5.99 -8.27
N ALA A 291 -4.91 4.76 -8.75
CA ALA A 291 -5.97 3.91 -9.29
C ALA A 291 -7.11 3.65 -8.28
N GLY A 292 -6.75 3.54 -6.99
CA GLY A 292 -7.69 3.31 -5.89
C GLY A 292 -8.31 4.58 -5.30
N ALA A 293 -7.80 5.76 -5.65
CA ALA A 293 -8.15 7.03 -5.02
C ALA A 293 -9.23 7.82 -5.79
N ASP A 294 -9.98 8.66 -5.08
CA ASP A 294 -10.94 9.60 -5.69
C ASP A 294 -10.80 11.02 -5.09
N GLY A 295 -11.37 12.01 -5.78
CA GLY A 295 -11.43 13.40 -5.32
C GLY A 295 -10.07 14.01 -4.93
N ASP A 296 -10.01 14.66 -3.76
CA ASP A 296 -8.81 15.36 -3.28
C ASP A 296 -7.62 14.39 -3.07
N THR A 297 -7.90 13.12 -2.75
CA THR A 297 -6.84 12.10 -2.55
C THR A 297 -6.17 11.77 -3.87
N LEU A 298 -6.95 11.59 -4.94
CA LEU A 298 -6.42 11.41 -6.29
C LEU A 298 -5.62 12.64 -6.73
N SER A 299 -6.18 13.85 -6.55
CA SER A 299 -5.46 15.09 -6.91
C SER A 299 -4.14 15.25 -6.17
N THR A 300 -4.07 14.81 -4.91
CA THR A 300 -2.83 14.85 -4.10
C THR A 300 -1.79 13.87 -4.66
N LEU A 301 -2.21 12.65 -5.00
CA LEU A 301 -1.33 11.63 -5.58
C LEU A 301 -0.80 12.05 -6.96
N LEU A 302 -1.66 12.60 -7.83
CA LEU A 302 -1.23 13.12 -9.15
C LEU A 302 -0.26 14.30 -9.00
N GLY A 303 -0.50 15.18 -8.02
CA GLY A 303 0.39 16.28 -7.69
C GLY A 303 1.77 15.79 -7.22
N ALA A 304 1.80 14.80 -6.32
CA ALA A 304 3.05 14.20 -5.85
C ALA A 304 3.82 13.46 -6.96
N LEU A 305 3.10 12.90 -7.94
CA LEU A 305 3.69 12.24 -9.09
C LEU A 305 4.29 13.20 -10.11
N HIS A 306 3.89 14.48 -10.13
CA HIS A 306 4.23 15.47 -11.18
C HIS A 306 3.78 15.08 -12.60
N VAL A 307 2.79 14.19 -12.73
CA VAL A 307 2.30 13.74 -14.04
C VAL A 307 1.07 14.54 -14.46
N ASP A 308 1.24 15.40 -15.47
CA ASP A 308 0.15 16.14 -16.12
C ASP A 308 -0.41 15.36 -17.33
N LEU A 309 -1.00 14.20 -17.04
CA LEU A 309 -1.72 13.39 -18.03
C LEU A 309 -3.18 13.28 -17.64
N GLN A 310 -4.04 13.04 -18.64
CA GLN A 310 -5.40 12.60 -18.35
C GLN A 310 -5.34 11.29 -17.56
N GLU A 311 -6.23 11.12 -16.58
CA GLU A 311 -6.25 9.96 -15.70
C GLU A 311 -6.33 8.62 -16.48
N SER A 312 -7.10 8.59 -17.57
CA SER A 312 -7.22 7.42 -18.47
C SER A 312 -5.92 7.04 -19.18
N ARG A 313 -4.97 7.97 -19.28
CA ARG A 313 -3.65 7.79 -19.92
C ARG A 313 -2.54 7.53 -18.91
N LEU A 314 -2.80 7.79 -17.62
CA LEU A 314 -1.83 7.64 -16.53
C LEU A 314 -1.25 6.22 -16.47
N HIS A 315 -2.10 5.21 -16.27
CA HIS A 315 -1.64 3.83 -16.07
C HIS A 315 -1.03 3.20 -17.32
N PRO A 316 -1.58 3.41 -18.54
CA PRO A 316 -0.89 3.01 -19.76
C PRO A 316 0.50 3.64 -19.89
N ALA A 317 0.65 4.93 -19.59
CA ALA A 317 1.94 5.63 -19.65
C ALA A 317 2.96 5.07 -18.64
N PHE A 318 2.54 4.80 -17.40
CA PHE A 318 3.38 4.14 -16.40
C PHE A 318 3.79 2.72 -16.82
N ASN A 319 2.86 1.95 -17.41
CA ASN A 319 3.16 0.61 -17.92
C ASN A 319 4.17 0.67 -19.08
N GLY A 320 3.92 1.55 -20.06
CA GLY A 320 4.78 1.75 -21.22
C GLY A 320 6.17 2.21 -20.82
N SER A 321 6.27 3.15 -19.88
CA SER A 321 7.54 3.64 -19.34
C SER A 321 8.33 2.53 -18.63
N ALA A 322 7.67 1.72 -17.80
CA ALA A 322 8.32 0.61 -17.10
C ALA A 322 8.81 -0.49 -18.04
N LEU A 323 8.00 -0.86 -19.05
CA LEU A 323 8.36 -1.85 -20.05
C LEU A 323 9.48 -1.36 -20.96
N ASP A 324 9.41 -0.12 -21.44
CA ASP A 324 10.48 0.49 -22.24
C ASP A 324 11.81 0.50 -21.47
N LEU A 325 11.77 0.99 -20.23
CA LEU A 325 12.95 1.09 -19.38
C LEU A 325 13.58 -0.29 -19.10
N SER A 326 12.78 -1.29 -18.72
CA SER A 326 13.29 -2.65 -18.45
C SER A 326 13.79 -3.34 -19.73
N ASN A 327 13.04 -3.26 -20.84
CA ASN A 327 13.41 -3.95 -22.09
C ASN A 327 14.73 -3.44 -22.67
N ARG A 328 14.92 -2.12 -22.72
CA ARG A 328 16.17 -1.50 -23.23
C ARG A 328 17.39 -1.83 -22.37
N ASN A 329 17.19 -2.16 -21.10
CA ASN A 329 18.25 -2.32 -20.10
C ASN A 329 18.29 -3.73 -19.48
N SER A 330 17.71 -4.73 -20.17
CA SER A 330 17.62 -6.11 -19.71
C SER A 330 19.00 -6.79 -19.53
N THR A 331 20.00 -6.36 -20.30
CA THR A 331 21.42 -6.75 -20.20
C THR A 331 22.09 -6.27 -18.93
N ALA A 332 21.60 -5.16 -18.35
CA ALA A 332 21.99 -4.68 -17.02
C ALA A 332 21.09 -5.26 -15.92
N HIS A 333 20.30 -6.29 -16.23
CA HIS A 333 19.38 -6.94 -15.31
C HIS A 333 18.41 -5.95 -14.62
N LEU A 334 18.00 -4.90 -15.35
CA LEU A 334 17.06 -3.91 -14.83
C LEU A 334 15.62 -4.46 -14.87
N GLU A 335 15.04 -4.64 -13.68
CA GLU A 335 13.69 -5.17 -13.52
C GLU A 335 12.82 -4.25 -12.65
N LEU A 336 11.55 -4.12 -13.03
CA LEU A 336 10.52 -3.42 -12.27
C LEU A 336 9.38 -4.39 -12.00
N ASN A 337 9.15 -4.67 -10.72
CA ASN A 337 8.20 -5.69 -10.28
C ASN A 337 7.16 -5.08 -9.34
N THR A 338 5.99 -5.72 -9.27
CA THR A 338 4.93 -5.32 -8.36
C THR A 338 4.27 -6.54 -7.74
N ALA A 339 3.63 -6.35 -6.59
CA ALA A 339 2.87 -7.38 -5.90
C ALA A 339 1.69 -6.77 -5.13
N LEU A 340 0.63 -7.56 -4.99
CA LEU A 340 -0.58 -7.17 -4.28
C LEU A 340 -0.98 -8.29 -3.32
N TRP A 341 -1.12 -7.97 -2.04
CA TRP A 341 -1.66 -8.86 -1.02
C TRP A 341 -2.95 -8.27 -0.45
N GLY A 342 -4.09 -8.89 -0.75
CA GLY A 342 -5.41 -8.45 -0.31
C GLY A 342 -5.99 -9.33 0.78
N GLN A 343 -6.84 -8.76 1.63
CA GLN A 343 -7.59 -9.53 2.62
C GLN A 343 -8.50 -10.56 1.90
N GLY A 344 -8.18 -11.84 2.05
CA GLY A 344 -8.96 -12.98 1.58
C GLY A 344 -10.03 -13.42 2.60
N GLN A 345 -10.64 -14.57 2.35
CA GLN A 345 -11.62 -15.16 3.26
C GLN A 345 -11.00 -15.45 4.64
N SER A 346 -11.69 -15.08 5.72
CA SER A 346 -11.37 -15.55 7.07
C SER A 346 -12.46 -16.49 7.58
N GLN A 347 -12.09 -17.41 8.47
CA GLN A 347 -13.04 -18.33 9.09
C GLN A 347 -14.08 -17.51 9.89
N ASN A 348 -15.30 -17.44 9.37
CA ASN A 348 -16.47 -16.70 9.89
C ASN A 348 -16.63 -15.22 9.45
N GLN A 349 -15.89 -14.74 8.44
CA GLN A 349 -16.14 -13.42 7.81
C GLN A 349 -16.33 -13.56 6.29
N ALA A 350 -17.29 -12.81 5.74
CA ALA A 350 -17.49 -12.72 4.30
C ALA A 350 -16.24 -12.10 3.61
N TYR A 351 -16.04 -12.42 2.33
CA TYR A 351 -14.93 -11.89 1.54
C TYR A 351 -14.84 -10.37 1.62
N TYR A 352 -13.62 -9.85 1.76
CA TYR A 352 -13.39 -8.43 1.52
C TYR A 352 -13.52 -8.17 0.01
N LEU A 353 -14.47 -7.30 -0.37
CA LEU A 353 -14.77 -7.03 -1.76
C LEU A 353 -13.90 -5.88 -2.28
N PHE A 354 -13.12 -6.17 -3.30
CA PHE A 354 -12.42 -5.17 -4.10
C PHE A 354 -13.28 -4.79 -5.30
N GLU A 355 -13.21 -3.52 -5.72
CA GLU A 355 -13.81 -3.09 -6.98
C GLU A 355 -13.02 -3.71 -8.14
N SER A 356 -13.70 -4.32 -9.11
CA SER A 356 -13.05 -4.95 -10.26
C SER A 356 -12.23 -3.95 -11.06
N GLY A 357 -12.77 -2.76 -11.33
CA GLY A 357 -12.07 -1.73 -12.11
C GLY A 357 -10.72 -1.30 -11.52
N PHE A 358 -10.56 -1.37 -10.19
CA PHE A 358 -9.27 -1.16 -9.54
C PHE A 358 -8.30 -2.31 -9.81
N LEU A 359 -8.74 -3.55 -9.59
CA LEU A 359 -7.90 -4.73 -9.84
C LEU A 359 -7.56 -4.90 -11.32
N ASP A 360 -8.52 -4.71 -12.22
CA ASP A 360 -8.34 -4.75 -13.67
C ASP A 360 -7.31 -3.72 -14.12
N THR A 361 -7.36 -2.51 -13.55
CA THR A 361 -6.38 -1.46 -13.83
C THR A 361 -4.98 -1.90 -13.39
N LEU A 362 -4.86 -2.51 -12.21
CA LEU A 362 -3.56 -2.91 -11.68
C LEU A 362 -2.97 -4.11 -12.41
N GLU A 363 -3.77 -5.16 -12.62
CA GLU A 363 -3.36 -6.35 -13.36
C GLU A 363 -2.96 -6.00 -14.79
N LYS A 364 -3.77 -5.19 -15.49
CA LYS A 364 -3.49 -4.76 -16.86
C LYS A 364 -2.19 -3.97 -16.98
N ASN A 365 -1.93 -3.02 -16.07
CA ASN A 365 -0.86 -2.03 -16.27
C ASN A 365 0.43 -2.33 -15.49
N TYR A 366 0.37 -3.11 -14.42
CA TYR A 366 1.56 -3.41 -13.61
C TYR A 366 1.84 -4.90 -13.54
N GLY A 367 0.84 -5.73 -13.84
CA GLY A 367 0.94 -7.19 -13.89
C GLY A 367 0.69 -8.00 -12.62
N PRO A 368 0.54 -7.43 -11.39
CA PRO A 368 0.34 -8.28 -10.23
C PRO A 368 -1.12 -8.74 -10.20
N GLY A 369 -1.32 -10.05 -10.15
CA GLY A 369 -2.56 -10.60 -9.62
C GLY A 369 -2.66 -10.33 -8.12
N LEU A 370 -3.88 -10.22 -7.60
CA LEU A 370 -4.13 -10.07 -6.17
C LEU A 370 -3.92 -11.41 -5.46
N GLU A 371 -2.90 -11.52 -4.62
CA GLU A 371 -2.72 -12.65 -3.71
C GLU A 371 -3.63 -12.50 -2.48
N ALA A 372 -4.48 -13.49 -2.23
CA ALA A 372 -5.39 -13.47 -1.08
C ALA A 372 -4.68 -13.96 0.19
N VAL A 373 -4.65 -13.12 1.24
CA VAL A 373 -4.04 -13.41 2.55
C VAL A 373 -5.01 -13.07 3.69
N ASP A 374 -4.89 -13.73 4.84
CA ASP A 374 -5.75 -13.43 6.00
C ASP A 374 -5.04 -12.54 7.04
N PHE A 375 -5.29 -11.23 7.01
CA PHE A 375 -4.75 -10.29 7.99
C PHE A 375 -5.48 -10.30 9.35
N THR A 376 -6.61 -10.99 9.48
CA THR A 376 -7.44 -10.98 10.71
C THR A 376 -6.90 -11.90 11.81
N ALA A 377 -6.30 -13.03 11.44
CA ALA A 377 -5.77 -14.02 12.38
C ALA A 377 -4.42 -13.63 13.00
N ALA A 378 -3.89 -14.48 13.90
CA ALA A 378 -2.54 -14.41 14.46
C ALA A 378 -1.40 -14.59 13.42
N ALA A 379 -1.74 -14.63 12.13
CA ALA A 379 -0.86 -14.91 10.99
C ALA A 379 -0.10 -13.68 10.43
N LYS A 380 -0.08 -12.55 11.14
CA LYS A 380 0.53 -11.29 10.64
C LYS A 380 2.05 -11.39 10.43
N ALA A 381 2.76 -11.97 11.40
CA ALA A 381 4.20 -12.22 11.29
C ALA A 381 4.51 -13.31 10.23
N PRO A 382 3.75 -14.41 10.13
CA PRO A 382 3.86 -15.35 9.01
C PRO A 382 3.63 -14.73 7.62
N ILE A 383 2.71 -13.78 7.44
CA ILE A 383 2.52 -13.11 6.14
C ILE A 383 3.78 -12.34 5.74
N ILE A 384 4.37 -11.59 6.68
CA ILE A 384 5.64 -10.89 6.44
C ILE A 384 6.73 -11.91 6.09
N ALA A 385 6.92 -12.94 6.91
CA ALA A 385 8.01 -13.91 6.76
C ALA A 385 7.88 -14.84 5.54
N ASN A 386 6.66 -15.12 5.07
CA ASN A 386 6.42 -16.14 4.03
C ASN A 386 5.96 -15.55 2.69
N ALA A 387 5.46 -14.31 2.65
CA ALA A 387 5.02 -13.66 1.41
C ALA A 387 5.83 -12.40 1.11
N ILE A 388 5.82 -11.41 2.03
CA ILE A 388 6.41 -10.09 1.75
C ILE A 388 7.94 -10.13 1.73
N ASP A 389 8.59 -10.65 2.77
CA ASP A 389 10.06 -10.70 2.83
C ASP A 389 10.67 -11.62 1.75
N PRO A 390 10.12 -12.81 1.45
CA PRO A 390 10.59 -13.61 0.32
C PRO A 390 10.42 -12.90 -1.02
N TRP A 391 9.31 -12.18 -1.22
CA TRP A 391 9.12 -11.37 -2.43
C TRP A 391 10.14 -10.24 -2.51
N LEU A 392 10.40 -9.52 -1.40
CA LEU A 392 11.44 -8.48 -1.35
C LEU A 392 12.81 -9.06 -1.70
N ALA A 393 13.20 -10.17 -1.07
CA ALA A 393 14.49 -10.80 -1.31
C ALA A 393 14.65 -11.26 -2.77
N ALA A 394 13.60 -11.85 -3.35
CA ALA A 394 13.61 -12.32 -4.74
C ALA A 394 13.76 -11.18 -5.75
N HIS A 395 13.20 -10.00 -5.48
CA HIS A 395 13.21 -8.84 -6.39
C HIS A 395 14.17 -7.72 -5.94
N SER A 396 15.20 -8.07 -5.18
CA SER A 396 16.26 -7.17 -4.74
C SER A 396 17.61 -7.87 -4.57
N GLN A 397 17.81 -9.02 -5.22
CA GLN A 397 19.06 -9.78 -5.09
C GLN A 397 19.43 -10.12 -3.63
N ASN A 398 18.43 -10.27 -2.75
CA ASN A 398 18.55 -10.45 -1.30
C ASN A 398 19.10 -9.26 -0.51
N THR A 399 19.18 -8.06 -1.09
CA THR A 399 19.64 -6.85 -0.38
C THR A 399 18.55 -6.23 0.49
N LEU A 400 17.28 -6.41 0.12
CA LEU A 400 16.14 -5.84 0.84
C LEU A 400 15.37 -6.92 1.59
N THR A 401 15.31 -6.78 2.93
CA THR A 401 14.47 -7.59 3.82
C THR A 401 13.96 -6.73 4.98
N GLY A 402 12.89 -7.16 5.66
CA GLY A 402 12.42 -6.51 6.89
C GLY A 402 11.95 -5.07 6.69
N LEU A 403 11.39 -4.76 5.51
CA LEU A 403 10.82 -3.44 5.22
C LEU A 403 9.47 -3.25 5.91
N VAL A 404 8.69 -4.32 6.03
CA VAL A 404 7.44 -4.35 6.79
C VAL A 404 7.71 -5.02 8.12
N THR A 405 7.64 -4.26 9.22
CA THR A 405 7.95 -4.79 10.56
C THR A 405 6.70 -5.24 11.32
N SER A 406 5.52 -4.75 10.95
CA SER A 406 4.25 -5.16 11.54
C SER A 406 3.08 -4.89 10.61
N LEU A 407 2.02 -5.69 10.75
CA LEU A 407 0.72 -5.51 10.11
C LEU A 407 -0.36 -5.51 11.18
N THR A 408 -1.54 -4.95 10.88
CA THR A 408 -2.65 -4.86 11.85
C THR A 408 -3.83 -5.70 11.39
N PRO A 409 -4.77 -6.09 12.29
CA PRO A 409 -6.04 -6.70 11.87
C PRO A 409 -6.90 -5.81 10.95
N ARG A 410 -6.63 -4.50 10.90
CA ARG A 410 -7.31 -3.53 10.03
C ARG A 410 -6.71 -3.47 8.63
N THR A 411 -5.57 -4.15 8.39
CA THR A 411 -4.96 -4.22 7.07
C THR A 411 -5.92 -4.90 6.10
N ARG A 412 -6.13 -4.27 4.95
CA ARG A 412 -6.99 -4.78 3.87
C ARG A 412 -6.26 -5.00 2.56
N LEU A 413 -5.22 -4.21 2.29
CA LEU A 413 -4.41 -4.31 1.10
C LEU A 413 -2.97 -3.91 1.42
N VAL A 414 -2.01 -4.70 0.96
CA VAL A 414 -0.60 -4.34 0.90
C VAL A 414 -0.19 -4.35 -0.56
N THR A 415 0.45 -3.29 -1.03
CA THR A 415 1.02 -3.25 -2.39
C THR A 415 2.53 -3.12 -2.30
N GLY A 416 3.25 -3.85 -3.15
CA GLY A 416 4.69 -3.72 -3.34
C GLY A 416 5.01 -3.28 -4.75
N SER A 417 6.02 -2.41 -4.87
CA SER A 417 6.73 -2.13 -6.11
C SER A 417 8.23 -2.24 -5.82
N SER A 418 9.01 -2.78 -6.75
CA SER A 418 10.45 -2.84 -6.63
C SER A 418 11.15 -2.52 -7.94
N LEU A 419 12.38 -2.06 -7.81
CA LEU A 419 13.37 -1.89 -8.87
C LEU A 419 14.62 -2.66 -8.46
N SER A 420 15.17 -3.44 -9.37
CA SER A 420 16.46 -4.13 -9.20
C SER A 420 17.33 -3.84 -10.41
N LEU A 421 18.60 -3.52 -10.19
CA LEU A 421 19.60 -3.23 -11.22
C LEU A 421 20.92 -3.90 -10.84
N ASP A 422 21.53 -4.60 -11.80
CA ASP A 422 22.89 -5.14 -11.69
C ASP A 422 23.66 -4.84 -12.99
N GLY A 423 24.11 -3.59 -13.11
CA GLY A 423 24.74 -3.10 -14.34
C GLY A 423 26.26 -3.16 -14.29
N ALA A 424 26.86 -3.96 -15.17
CA ALA A 424 28.31 -3.99 -15.36
C ALA A 424 28.82 -2.65 -15.92
N TRP A 425 30.06 -2.28 -15.60
CA TRP A 425 30.68 -1.07 -16.15
C TRP A 425 30.98 -1.21 -17.64
N GLN A 426 30.62 -0.22 -18.47
CA GLN A 426 31.05 -0.24 -19.88
C GLN A 426 32.57 -0.18 -20.01
N THR A 427 33.21 0.64 -19.16
CA THR A 427 34.67 0.63 -18.98
C THR A 427 34.96 -0.03 -17.64
N PRO A 428 35.51 -1.25 -17.61
CA PRO A 428 35.82 -1.92 -16.35
C PRO A 428 36.92 -1.17 -15.58
N PRO A 429 36.95 -1.28 -14.25
CA PRO A 429 38.03 -0.69 -13.46
C PRO A 429 39.39 -1.32 -13.81
N ASP A 430 40.45 -0.53 -13.66
CA ASP A 430 41.82 -0.92 -13.95
C ASP A 430 42.21 -2.14 -13.09
N ALA A 431 42.89 -3.14 -13.67
CA ALA A 431 43.15 -4.46 -13.05
C ALA A 431 44.02 -4.45 -11.76
N ASN A 432 44.43 -3.29 -11.25
CA ASN A 432 45.14 -3.13 -9.98
C ASN A 432 44.38 -2.13 -9.06
N PRO A 433 43.15 -2.46 -8.60
CA PRO A 433 42.13 -1.49 -8.25
C PRO A 433 41.90 -1.29 -6.74
N ALA A 434 42.85 -1.66 -5.87
CA ALA A 434 42.67 -1.53 -4.43
C ALA A 434 43.84 -0.78 -3.77
N ALA A 435 44.10 0.43 -4.24
CA ALA A 435 44.79 1.40 -3.42
C ALA A 435 43.77 1.96 -2.42
N GLU A 436 44.03 1.78 -1.12
CA GLU A 436 43.36 2.57 -0.10
C GLU A 436 43.52 4.05 -0.45
N GLY A 437 42.42 4.79 -0.50
CA GLY A 437 42.39 6.22 -0.72
C GLY A 437 41.92 6.97 0.51
N ARG A 438 42.56 8.11 0.80
CA ARG A 438 42.04 9.09 1.75
C ARG A 438 40.77 9.73 1.19
N PHE A 439 39.70 9.67 1.98
CA PHE A 439 38.46 10.40 1.79
C PHE A 439 38.30 11.42 2.93
N GLU A 440 38.10 12.68 2.58
CA GLU A 440 37.90 13.79 3.50
C GLU A 440 36.41 13.94 3.84
N LEU A 441 36.06 13.86 5.12
CA LEU A 441 34.71 14.04 5.63
C LEU A 441 34.36 15.54 5.74
N SER A 442 33.08 15.87 5.88
CA SER A 442 32.64 17.25 6.12
C SER A 442 33.19 17.88 7.40
N SER A 443 33.66 17.07 8.36
CA SER A 443 34.37 17.53 9.56
C SER A 443 35.83 17.94 9.29
N ASN A 444 36.33 17.72 8.07
CA ASN A 444 37.75 17.72 7.66
C ASN A 444 38.58 16.54 8.22
N ASP A 445 37.96 15.59 8.91
CA ASP A 445 38.63 14.32 9.24
C ASP A 445 38.84 13.49 7.97
N GLN A 446 39.81 12.58 7.99
CA GLN A 446 40.09 11.70 6.85
C GLN A 446 39.92 10.24 7.23
N VAL A 447 39.33 9.47 6.32
CA VAL A 447 39.21 8.00 6.42
C VAL A 447 39.87 7.32 5.23
N LEU A 448 40.39 6.12 5.42
CA LEU A 448 40.91 5.27 4.34
C LEU A 448 39.81 4.37 3.82
N VAL A 449 39.60 4.42 2.49
CA VAL A 449 38.57 3.65 1.80
C VAL A 449 39.12 3.00 0.53
N PRO A 450 38.66 1.79 0.17
CA PRO A 450 38.98 1.19 -1.12
C PRO A 450 38.49 2.06 -2.29
N MET A 451 39.39 2.38 -3.22
CA MET A 451 39.09 3.20 -4.41
C MET A 451 39.22 2.38 -5.69
N LEU A 452 38.15 2.32 -6.48
CA LEU A 452 38.16 1.85 -7.86
C LEU A 452 38.84 2.89 -8.75
N SER A 453 39.68 2.45 -9.69
CA SER A 453 40.32 3.32 -10.70
C SER A 453 39.72 3.04 -12.06
N PHE A 454 39.27 4.08 -12.77
CA PHE A 454 38.75 3.99 -14.13
C PHE A 454 39.55 4.91 -15.04
N THR A 455 40.26 4.36 -16.02
CA THR A 455 40.99 5.14 -17.02
C THR A 455 40.29 5.03 -18.37
N GLY A 456 39.87 6.16 -18.93
CA GLY A 456 39.16 6.16 -20.20
C GLY A 456 38.59 7.52 -20.61
N SER A 457 37.80 7.50 -21.68
CA SER A 457 37.04 8.67 -22.11
C SER A 457 35.66 8.66 -21.47
N PHE A 458 35.38 9.63 -20.61
CA PHE A 458 34.09 9.77 -19.92
C PHE A 458 33.42 11.08 -20.31
N ALA A 459 32.09 11.15 -20.21
CA ALA A 459 31.43 12.46 -20.27
C ALA A 459 31.82 13.22 -18.99
N TYR A 460 32.40 14.41 -19.16
CA TYR A 460 32.98 15.18 -18.08
C TYR A 460 32.58 16.65 -18.20
N ALA A 461 32.24 17.26 -17.07
CA ALA A 461 32.06 18.70 -16.94
C ALA A 461 32.82 19.22 -15.73
N GLU A 462 33.42 20.39 -15.89
CA GLU A 462 34.01 21.18 -14.81
C GLU A 462 33.37 22.56 -14.84
N GLY A 463 32.74 22.96 -13.75
CA GLY A 463 32.11 24.26 -13.63
C GLY A 463 32.64 25.02 -12.44
N ASN A 464 31.93 26.09 -12.05
CA ASN A 464 32.33 26.90 -10.92
C ASN A 464 32.11 26.14 -9.60
N GLY A 465 33.14 25.42 -9.14
CA GLY A 465 33.14 24.74 -7.84
C GLY A 465 32.79 23.28 -7.85
N TYR A 466 32.80 22.63 -9.01
CA TYR A 466 32.43 21.23 -9.10
C TYR A 466 33.06 20.55 -10.31
N ARG A 467 33.15 19.23 -10.21
CA ARG A 467 33.45 18.31 -11.31
C ARG A 467 32.36 17.26 -11.37
N ALA A 468 31.96 16.89 -12.57
CA ALA A 468 30.96 15.85 -12.78
C ALA A 468 31.44 14.85 -13.82
N PHE A 469 31.12 13.57 -13.60
CA PHE A 469 31.44 12.46 -14.50
C PHE A 469 30.19 11.65 -14.78
N GLU A 470 30.14 11.05 -15.96
CA GLU A 470 29.18 10.02 -16.31
C GLU A 470 29.91 8.75 -16.75
N LEU A 471 29.57 7.64 -16.11
CA LEU A 471 30.10 6.30 -16.35
C LEU A 471 28.97 5.42 -16.89
N PRO A 472 28.94 5.13 -18.20
CA PRO A 472 27.93 4.25 -18.76
C PRO A 472 28.07 2.81 -18.27
N LEU A 473 26.93 2.12 -18.18
CA LEU A 473 26.86 0.69 -17.92
C LEU A 473 26.87 -0.08 -19.24
N ALA A 474 27.52 -1.23 -19.26
CA ALA A 474 27.73 -2.04 -20.45
C ALA A 474 26.40 -2.46 -21.07
N ASP A 475 26.34 -2.38 -22.41
CA ASP A 475 25.23 -2.87 -23.23
C ASP A 475 23.84 -2.36 -22.81
N SER A 476 23.77 -1.17 -22.21
CA SER A 476 22.54 -0.54 -21.73
C SER A 476 22.54 0.97 -22.00
N ASP A 477 21.38 1.60 -21.82
CA ASP A 477 21.22 3.06 -21.87
C ASP A 477 21.47 3.72 -20.51
N LEU A 478 21.92 2.96 -19.51
CA LEU A 478 22.11 3.46 -18.15
C LEU A 478 23.51 4.04 -17.95
N ALA A 479 23.61 4.98 -17.02
CA ALA A 479 24.89 5.44 -16.50
C ALA A 479 24.81 5.81 -15.03
N LEU A 480 25.94 5.64 -14.34
CA LEU A 480 26.22 6.33 -13.09
C LEU A 480 26.69 7.74 -13.41
N TRP A 481 25.94 8.74 -12.97
CA TRP A 481 26.35 10.12 -12.92
C TRP A 481 26.83 10.48 -11.52
N VAL A 482 27.94 11.21 -11.42
CA VAL A 482 28.47 11.70 -10.14
C VAL A 482 28.81 13.18 -10.22
N LEU A 483 28.53 13.91 -9.16
CA LEU A 483 28.88 15.31 -8.96
C LEU A 483 29.68 15.47 -7.69
N MET A 484 30.91 15.94 -7.85
CA MET A 484 31.83 16.25 -6.77
C MET A 484 32.04 17.76 -6.68
N PRO A 485 31.42 18.43 -5.69
CA PRO A 485 31.79 19.79 -5.33
C PRO A 485 33.26 19.91 -4.93
N ASP A 486 33.85 21.08 -5.16
CA ASP A 486 35.17 21.43 -4.66
C ASP A 486 35.17 21.51 -3.13
N HIS A 487 36.37 21.51 -2.54
CA HIS A 487 36.58 21.57 -1.09
C HIS A 487 35.77 22.70 -0.43
N GLY A 488 35.06 22.38 0.64
CA GLY A 488 34.25 23.34 1.41
C GLY A 488 32.94 23.79 0.73
N ARG A 489 32.65 23.36 -0.50
CA ARG A 489 31.45 23.81 -1.26
C ARG A 489 30.27 22.85 -1.22
N PHE A 490 30.41 21.68 -0.60
CA PHE A 490 29.34 20.67 -0.61
C PHE A 490 28.01 21.19 -0.06
N ALA A 491 28.02 21.92 1.07
CA ALA A 491 26.79 22.49 1.66
C ALA A 491 26.12 23.53 0.76
N GLU A 492 26.91 24.37 0.07
CA GLU A 492 26.42 25.33 -0.92
C GLU A 492 25.70 24.59 -2.06
N PHE A 493 26.36 23.57 -2.64
CA PHE A 493 25.78 22.74 -3.70
C PHE A 493 24.54 21.98 -3.23
N GLN A 494 24.58 21.36 -2.05
CA GLN A 494 23.47 20.61 -1.50
C GLN A 494 22.19 21.46 -1.42
N SER A 495 22.33 22.72 -1.01
CA SER A 495 21.19 23.64 -0.89
C SER A 495 20.67 24.21 -2.23
N ALA A 496 21.52 24.26 -3.26
CA ALA A 496 21.22 24.87 -4.55
C ALA A 496 20.93 23.85 -5.66
N PHE A 497 21.21 22.57 -5.42
CA PHE A 497 21.09 21.51 -6.42
C PHE A 497 19.64 21.19 -6.73
N GLY A 498 19.26 21.39 -7.99
CA GLY A 498 17.92 21.20 -8.52
C GLY A 498 17.90 20.71 -9.97
N PRO A 499 16.70 20.48 -10.54
CA PRO A 499 16.55 19.96 -11.90
C PRO A 499 17.27 20.78 -12.97
N ASP A 500 17.15 22.11 -12.93
CA ASP A 500 17.77 23.02 -13.90
C ASP A 500 19.30 22.93 -13.84
N GLN A 501 19.85 22.88 -12.62
CA GLN A 501 21.31 22.75 -12.45
C GLN A 501 21.81 21.40 -12.96
N LEU A 502 21.07 20.31 -12.71
CA LEU A 502 21.39 19.00 -13.29
C LEU A 502 21.36 19.04 -14.81
N HIS A 503 20.32 19.64 -15.40
CA HIS A 503 20.19 19.81 -16.85
C HIS A 503 21.39 20.57 -17.44
N ASP A 504 21.74 21.72 -16.87
CA ASP A 504 22.86 22.55 -17.32
C ASP A 504 24.21 21.80 -17.21
N ILE A 505 24.42 21.06 -16.11
CA ILE A 505 25.63 20.25 -15.93
C ILE A 505 25.72 19.17 -17.00
N LEU A 506 24.64 18.42 -17.23
CA LEU A 506 24.59 17.37 -18.25
C LEU A 506 24.83 17.92 -19.66
N ALA A 507 24.24 19.08 -19.98
CA ALA A 507 24.43 19.74 -21.27
C ALA A 507 25.87 20.23 -21.49
N ALA A 508 26.60 20.55 -20.43
CA ALA A 508 28.00 20.97 -20.48
C ALA A 508 28.99 19.81 -20.56
N MET A 509 28.55 18.55 -20.39
CA MET A 509 29.45 17.40 -20.39
C MET A 509 30.00 17.11 -21.79
N THR A 510 31.32 16.88 -21.85
CA THR A 510 32.01 16.51 -23.10
C THR A 510 32.89 15.29 -22.90
N PRO A 511 33.03 14.40 -23.91
CA PRO A 511 33.93 13.26 -23.83
C PRO A 511 35.37 13.71 -23.58
N THR A 512 35.94 13.31 -22.45
CA THR A 512 37.28 13.72 -22.02
C THR A 512 38.04 12.52 -21.47
N GLN A 513 39.30 12.36 -21.89
CA GLN A 513 40.22 11.35 -21.35
C GLN A 513 40.64 11.73 -19.92
N LYS A 514 40.28 10.89 -18.95
CA LYS A 514 40.56 11.08 -17.52
C LYS A 514 40.81 9.74 -16.84
N THR A 515 41.50 9.80 -15.70
CA THR A 515 41.50 8.72 -14.70
C THR A 515 40.63 9.18 -13.54
N LEU A 516 39.55 8.45 -13.28
CA LEU A 516 38.62 8.69 -12.19
C LEU A 516 38.88 7.70 -11.06
N TYR A 517 38.93 8.19 -9.82
CA TYR A 517 38.94 7.32 -8.64
C TYR A 517 37.60 7.41 -7.92
N LEU A 518 36.91 6.28 -7.80
CA LEU A 518 35.57 6.17 -7.23
C LEU A 518 35.61 5.25 -6.00
N PRO A 519 35.18 5.70 -4.80
CA PRO A 519 35.16 4.83 -3.64
C PRO A 519 34.16 3.70 -3.84
N LYS A 520 34.52 2.51 -3.35
CA LYS A 520 33.52 1.46 -3.16
C LYS A 520 32.53 1.94 -2.10
N ILE A 521 31.23 1.77 -2.39
CA ILE A 521 30.17 2.14 -1.46
C ILE A 521 29.15 1.04 -1.36
N ALA A 522 28.53 0.92 -0.20
CA ALA A 522 27.31 0.16 0.03
C ALA A 522 26.43 1.01 0.94
N ILE A 523 25.33 1.52 0.40
CA ILE A 523 24.38 2.37 1.10
C ILE A 523 23.07 1.61 1.19
N THR A 524 22.45 1.62 2.37
CA THR A 524 21.05 1.23 2.53
C THR A 524 20.36 2.32 3.31
N SER A 525 19.23 2.81 2.79
CA SER A 525 18.46 3.87 3.43
C SER A 525 16.97 3.69 3.21
N ASP A 526 16.22 4.10 4.22
CA ASP A 526 14.76 4.15 4.17
C ASP A 526 14.29 5.50 3.60
N LEU A 527 13.02 5.55 3.20
CA LEU A 527 12.36 6.78 2.75
C LEU A 527 12.61 7.91 3.77
N PRO A 528 13.00 9.12 3.33
CA PRO A 528 13.16 10.24 4.24
C PRO A 528 11.91 10.50 5.06
N SER A 529 12.06 10.68 6.38
CA SER A 529 10.93 10.93 7.29
C SER A 529 10.11 12.18 6.92
N GLY A 530 10.73 13.17 6.27
CA GLY A 530 10.07 14.36 5.74
C GLY A 530 9.31 14.15 4.43
N ALA A 531 9.42 12.98 3.78
CA ALA A 531 8.84 12.75 2.45
C ALA A 531 7.30 12.82 2.45
N PRO A 532 6.56 12.22 3.41
CA PRO A 532 5.10 12.35 3.41
C PRO A 532 4.60 13.79 3.59
N ALA A 533 5.37 14.65 4.25
CA ALA A 533 5.02 16.06 4.39
C ALA A 533 5.39 16.85 3.13
N SER A 534 6.60 16.64 2.60
CA SER A 534 7.11 17.34 1.42
C SER A 534 6.29 17.04 0.16
N LEU A 535 5.82 15.79 0.03
CA LEU A 535 4.96 15.34 -1.07
C LEU A 535 3.46 15.57 -0.81
N ALA A 536 3.10 16.26 0.28
CA ALA A 536 1.70 16.48 0.71
C ALA A 536 0.87 15.20 0.95
N LEU A 537 1.52 14.04 1.15
CA LEU A 537 0.88 12.74 1.37
C LEU A 537 0.42 12.50 2.82
N SER A 538 0.68 13.44 3.75
CA SER A 538 0.33 13.27 5.18
C SER A 538 -1.17 13.06 5.42
N GLY A 539 -2.03 13.62 4.56
CA GLY A 539 -3.48 13.39 4.61
C GLY A 539 -3.85 11.94 4.33
N LEU A 540 -3.11 11.24 3.46
CA LEU A 540 -3.37 9.82 3.15
C LEU A 540 -3.09 8.93 4.36
N LEU A 541 -2.10 9.31 5.17
CA LEU A 541 -1.71 8.62 6.40
C LEU A 541 -2.62 8.92 7.59
N SER A 542 -3.61 9.79 7.40
CA SER A 542 -4.53 10.23 8.43
C SER A 542 -5.90 9.59 8.26
N GLU A 543 -6.34 8.89 9.29
CA GLU A 543 -7.62 8.20 9.29
C GLU A 543 -8.79 9.14 8.95
N GLY A 544 -9.65 8.71 8.01
CA GLY A 544 -10.82 9.47 7.56
C GLY A 544 -10.53 10.70 6.67
N GLN A 545 -9.27 10.94 6.28
CA GLN A 545 -8.92 12.00 5.33
C GLN A 545 -8.70 11.52 3.90
N ALA A 546 -8.28 10.25 3.74
CA ALA A 546 -8.13 9.62 2.43
C ALA A 546 -9.49 9.14 1.87
N ASP A 547 -9.64 9.23 0.55
CA ASP A 547 -10.75 8.65 -0.20
C ASP A 547 -10.18 7.59 -1.17
N PHE A 548 -10.05 6.36 -0.66
CA PHE A 548 -9.74 5.18 -1.46
C PHE A 548 -11.00 4.38 -1.82
N SER A 549 -12.12 5.08 -2.07
CA SER A 549 -13.40 4.43 -2.40
C SER A 549 -13.36 3.65 -3.71
N ARG A 550 -12.38 3.85 -4.60
CA ARG A 550 -12.25 3.03 -5.80
C ARG A 550 -11.60 1.68 -5.53
N VAL A 551 -11.06 1.44 -4.34
CA VAL A 551 -10.55 0.12 -3.93
C VAL A 551 -11.69 -0.83 -3.55
N ASN A 552 -12.72 -0.36 -2.85
CA ASN A 552 -13.78 -1.22 -2.28
C ASN A 552 -15.21 -0.66 -2.36
N GLY A 553 -15.40 0.56 -2.87
CA GLY A 553 -16.69 1.24 -3.01
C GLY A 553 -17.24 1.87 -1.73
N GLU A 554 -16.56 1.72 -0.60
CA GLU A 554 -17.09 2.13 0.71
C GLU A 554 -16.48 3.43 1.27
N GLY A 555 -15.27 3.78 0.81
CA GLY A 555 -14.57 5.02 1.17
C GLY A 555 -14.02 5.04 2.61
N TYR A 556 -13.70 3.86 3.15
CA TYR A 556 -13.23 3.70 4.53
C TYR A 556 -11.76 3.30 4.65
N LEU A 557 -11.04 3.27 3.54
CA LEU A 557 -9.62 2.97 3.54
C LEU A 557 -8.80 4.25 3.63
N PHE A 558 -7.72 4.18 4.39
CA PHE A 558 -6.63 5.15 4.41
C PHE A 558 -5.30 4.40 4.37
N LEU A 559 -4.21 5.14 4.13
CA LEU A 559 -2.88 4.56 4.10
C LEU A 559 -2.37 4.41 5.53
N GLY A 560 -2.14 3.19 5.98
CA GLY A 560 -1.50 2.91 7.26
C GLY A 560 0.01 3.15 7.26
N ALA A 561 0.67 2.90 6.12
CA ALA A 561 2.11 3.11 5.96
C ALA A 561 2.49 3.31 4.49
N LEU A 562 3.49 4.18 4.26
CA LEU A 562 4.27 4.30 3.04
C LEU A 562 5.73 4.08 3.42
N SER A 563 6.28 2.92 3.06
CA SER A 563 7.65 2.53 3.39
C SER A 563 8.43 2.31 2.10
N GLN A 564 9.58 2.97 1.94
CA GLN A 564 10.55 2.63 0.90
C GLN A 564 11.88 2.27 1.56
N ARG A 565 12.59 1.31 0.99
CA ARG A 565 14.02 1.10 1.25
C ARG A 565 14.76 0.99 -0.08
N SER A 566 15.91 1.64 -0.16
CA SER A 566 16.82 1.54 -1.28
C SER A 566 18.20 1.08 -0.82
N ALA A 567 18.83 0.23 -1.62
CA ALA A 567 20.20 -0.21 -1.47
C ALA A 567 20.99 0.13 -2.74
N VAL A 568 22.13 0.79 -2.60
CA VAL A 568 23.03 1.10 -3.73
C VAL A 568 24.43 0.62 -3.40
N SER A 569 25.04 -0.10 -4.34
CA SER A 569 26.41 -0.60 -4.20
C SER A 569 27.23 -0.29 -5.45
N LEU A 570 28.43 0.25 -5.27
CA LEU A 570 29.40 0.46 -6.35
C LEU A 570 30.62 -0.41 -6.08
N SER A 571 30.84 -1.39 -6.95
CA SER A 571 31.85 -2.42 -6.80
C SER A 571 32.71 -2.56 -8.05
N GLU A 572 33.72 -3.43 -8.01
CA GLU A 572 34.58 -3.74 -9.14
C GLU A 572 33.79 -4.29 -10.34
N ASN A 573 32.71 -5.01 -10.06
CA ASN A 573 31.98 -5.76 -11.07
C ASN A 573 30.79 -4.99 -11.63
N ALA A 574 30.12 -4.20 -10.78
CA ALA A 574 28.85 -3.58 -11.14
C ALA A 574 28.54 -2.32 -10.32
N ALA A 575 27.70 -1.47 -10.91
CA ALA A 575 26.84 -0.54 -10.21
C ALA A 575 25.48 -1.21 -9.98
N GLN A 576 25.12 -1.38 -8.70
CA GLN A 576 23.88 -2.03 -8.29
C GLN A 576 22.96 -1.02 -7.61
N ALA A 577 21.66 -1.15 -7.89
CA ALA A 577 20.63 -0.40 -7.20
C ALA A 577 19.38 -1.25 -7.05
N ASP A 578 18.99 -1.48 -5.81
CA ASP A 578 17.73 -2.09 -5.45
C ASP A 578 16.86 -1.07 -4.72
N GLY A 579 15.57 -1.09 -5.00
CA GLY A 579 14.56 -0.25 -4.38
C GLY A 579 13.29 -1.06 -4.17
N ALA A 580 12.63 -0.87 -3.03
CA ALA A 580 11.29 -1.39 -2.83
C ALA A 580 10.44 -0.40 -2.07
N THR A 581 9.23 -0.18 -2.56
CA THR A 581 8.18 0.61 -1.93
C THR A 581 7.00 -0.29 -1.56
N ILE A 582 6.64 -0.30 -0.28
CA ILE A 582 5.48 -1.01 0.25
C ILE A 582 4.46 0.00 0.78
N THR A 583 3.20 -0.17 0.38
CA THR A 583 2.06 0.59 0.90
C THR A 583 1.13 -0.35 1.67
N THR A 584 0.58 0.10 2.80
CA THR A 584 -0.38 -0.68 3.60
C THR A 584 -1.68 0.11 3.74
N HIS A 585 -2.82 -0.44 3.35
CA HIS A 585 -4.14 0.18 3.51
C HIS A 585 -4.88 -0.39 4.72
N LEU A 586 -5.45 0.50 5.53
CA LEU A 586 -6.20 0.17 6.74
C LEU A 586 -7.65 0.65 6.62
N ALA A 587 -8.61 -0.12 7.16
CA ALA A 587 -10.00 0.30 7.32
C ALA A 587 -10.20 1.21 8.55
N ASN A 588 -11.14 2.17 8.59
CA ASN A 588 -11.45 3.07 9.73
C ASN A 588 -11.97 2.35 11.01
N LEU A 589 -11.91 3.02 12.19
CA LEU A 589 -12.11 2.52 13.57
C LEU A 589 -13.56 2.17 14.01
N ASP A 590 -14.59 2.24 13.19
CA ASP A 590 -15.98 1.89 13.61
C ASP A 590 -16.24 0.35 13.73
N GLU A 591 -15.21 -0.46 14.04
CA GLU A 591 -15.31 -1.85 14.52
C GLU A 591 -14.66 -1.98 15.92
N PRO A 592 -15.22 -2.78 16.85
CA PRO A 592 -14.74 -2.82 18.22
C PRO A 592 -13.38 -3.54 18.37
N ASP A 593 -12.41 -2.83 18.91
CA ASP A 593 -11.05 -3.27 19.22
C ASP A 593 -10.94 -4.12 20.51
N SER A 594 -9.88 -4.93 20.61
CA SER A 594 -9.27 -5.27 21.91
C SER A 594 -7.73 -5.19 21.85
N VAL A 595 -7.13 -4.64 22.91
CA VAL A 595 -5.78 -4.06 23.02
C VAL A 595 -4.95 -4.77 24.11
N TRP A 596 -3.60 -4.86 23.97
CA TRP A 596 -2.56 -4.37 24.94
C TRP A 596 -1.10 -4.77 24.58
N SER A 597 -0.13 -3.96 25.05
CA SER A 597 1.29 -3.76 24.63
C SER A 597 2.38 -4.07 25.68
N GLY A 598 3.67 -4.13 25.27
CA GLY A 598 4.86 -4.03 26.17
C GLY A 598 6.21 -3.77 25.45
N SER A 599 7.15 -3.05 26.10
CA SER A 599 8.36 -2.39 25.54
C SER A 599 9.73 -2.85 26.15
N GLY A 600 10.87 -2.63 25.46
CA GLY A 600 12.22 -2.55 26.09
C GLY A 600 13.43 -2.66 25.12
N SER A 601 14.54 -1.96 25.39
CA SER A 601 15.62 -1.56 24.46
C SER A 601 17.07 -2.02 24.79
N SER A 602 17.90 -2.09 23.72
CA SER A 602 19.34 -1.73 23.53
C SER A 602 20.51 -2.33 24.35
N GLY A 603 21.58 -2.72 23.61
CA GLY A 603 23.00 -2.71 24.05
C GLY A 603 23.96 -3.35 23.02
N ASN A 604 25.01 -2.64 22.59
CA ASN A 604 26.06 -3.09 21.64
C ASN A 604 27.46 -2.88 22.28
N THR A 605 28.46 -3.71 21.95
CA THR A 605 29.79 -3.27 21.41
C THR A 605 30.74 -4.44 21.11
N THR A 606 31.46 -4.35 19.98
CA THR A 606 32.67 -5.12 19.64
C THR A 606 33.76 -4.14 19.15
N THR A 607 35.03 -4.40 19.48
CA THR A 607 36.24 -3.61 19.15
C THR A 607 37.07 -4.21 18.01
N TRP A 608 37.79 -3.38 17.23
CA TRP A 608 38.79 -3.78 16.20
C TRP A 608 40.17 -3.09 16.40
N VAL A 609 41.21 -3.62 15.75
CA VAL A 609 42.65 -3.25 15.83
C VAL A 609 43.19 -2.86 14.44
N ASP A 610 44.01 -1.80 14.35
CA ASP A 610 44.62 -1.25 13.12
C ASP A 610 45.96 -1.90 12.72
N VAL A 611 46.21 -1.98 11.40
CA VAL A 611 47.54 -2.13 10.78
C VAL A 611 47.66 -1.16 9.60
N CYS A 612 48.68 -0.31 9.58
CA CYS A 612 48.95 0.66 8.51
C CYS A 612 49.86 0.10 7.41
N ALA A 613 49.49 0.32 6.14
CA ALA A 613 50.36 0.20 4.96
C ALA A 613 50.36 1.54 4.19
N PRO A 614 51.42 1.89 3.45
CA PRO A 614 51.52 3.18 2.75
C PRO A 614 50.55 3.27 1.55
N VAL A 615 49.74 4.34 1.56
CA VAL A 615 48.77 4.73 0.53
C VAL A 615 49.48 5.38 -0.67
N PRO A 616 49.23 4.96 -1.92
CA PRO A 616 49.75 5.63 -3.12
C PRO A 616 49.22 7.07 -3.26
N GLN A 617 50.06 7.99 -3.78
CA GLN A 617 49.66 9.36 -4.11
C GLN A 617 48.98 9.40 -5.49
N TYR A 618 47.67 9.61 -5.53
CA TYR A 618 46.88 9.89 -6.75
C TYR A 618 46.62 11.40 -6.87
N ASP A 619 46.21 11.86 -8.06
CA ASP A 619 45.78 13.25 -8.28
C ASP A 619 44.47 13.53 -7.53
N PRO A 620 44.47 14.36 -6.47
CA PRO A 620 43.30 14.59 -5.63
C PRO A 620 42.19 15.41 -6.32
N SER A 621 42.45 15.96 -7.52
CA SER A 621 41.45 16.71 -8.29
C SER A 621 40.47 15.80 -9.05
N LEU A 622 40.83 14.53 -9.28
CA LEU A 622 40.06 13.56 -10.06
C LEU A 622 39.59 12.34 -9.25
N ALA A 623 39.83 12.36 -7.93
CA ALA A 623 39.32 11.35 -7.01
C ALA A 623 38.05 11.85 -6.30
N LEU A 624 37.00 11.03 -6.25
CA LEU A 624 35.84 11.23 -5.37
C LEU A 624 36.21 10.97 -3.91
N ALA A 625 37.12 11.80 -3.42
CA ALA A 625 37.76 11.71 -2.11
C ALA A 625 37.16 12.69 -1.09
N ARG A 626 35.92 13.13 -1.30
CA ARG A 626 35.15 14.05 -0.44
C ARG A 626 33.66 13.89 -0.73
N PRO A 627 32.74 14.47 0.06
CA PRO A 627 31.31 14.28 -0.15
C PRO A 627 30.86 14.62 -1.57
N PHE A 628 30.03 13.76 -2.14
CA PHE A 628 29.57 13.86 -3.52
C PHE A 628 28.12 13.39 -3.66
N LEU A 629 27.46 13.88 -4.72
CA LEU A 629 26.13 13.42 -5.12
C LEU A 629 26.27 12.41 -6.27
N PHE A 630 25.34 11.48 -6.35
CA PHE A 630 25.28 10.54 -7.47
C PHE A 630 23.85 10.31 -7.92
N ALA A 631 23.70 9.87 -9.17
CA ALA A 631 22.45 9.36 -9.71
C ALA A 631 22.72 8.22 -10.70
N LEU A 632 21.94 7.14 -10.61
CA LEU A 632 21.81 6.17 -11.69
C LEU A 632 20.67 6.64 -12.58
N ARG A 633 20.96 6.86 -13.86
CA ARG A 633 20.01 7.49 -14.79
C ARG A 633 19.91 6.75 -16.12
N ASP A 634 18.73 6.81 -16.72
CA ASP A 634 18.50 6.42 -18.11
C ASP A 634 18.90 7.58 -19.03
N ARG A 635 19.88 7.35 -19.91
CA ARG A 635 20.42 8.39 -20.80
C ARG A 635 19.47 8.71 -21.95
N THR A 636 18.57 7.78 -22.29
CA THR A 636 17.60 7.95 -23.38
C THR A 636 16.47 8.90 -22.97
N THR A 637 15.89 8.71 -21.78
CA THR A 637 14.77 9.53 -21.29
C THR A 637 15.19 10.65 -20.33
N GLY A 638 16.38 10.54 -19.73
CA GLY A 638 16.83 11.40 -18.64
C GLY A 638 16.31 11.00 -17.26
N SER A 639 15.43 9.98 -17.17
CA SER A 639 14.84 9.54 -15.90
C SER A 639 15.91 9.16 -14.89
N ILE A 640 15.71 9.59 -13.64
CA ILE A 640 16.53 9.18 -12.50
C ILE A 640 15.94 7.88 -11.94
N LEU A 641 16.75 6.82 -11.87
CA LEU A 641 16.37 5.54 -11.27
C LEU A 641 16.64 5.57 -9.78
N SER A 642 17.85 5.96 -9.40
CA SER A 642 18.26 6.16 -8.02
C SER A 642 19.09 7.43 -7.91
N MET A 643 18.95 8.15 -6.81
CA MET A 643 19.75 9.33 -6.50
C MET A 643 20.11 9.33 -5.01
N GLY A 644 21.31 9.83 -4.72
CA GLY A 644 21.87 9.75 -3.39
C GLY A 644 23.03 10.69 -3.14
N GLN A 645 23.54 10.64 -1.91
CA GLN A 645 24.80 11.27 -1.55
C GLN A 645 25.68 10.33 -0.75
N VAL A 646 26.99 10.51 -0.92
CA VAL A 646 28.02 9.91 -0.08
C VAL A 646 28.66 11.04 0.72
N SER A 647 28.59 10.92 2.05
CA SER A 647 29.23 11.82 3.01
C SER A 647 30.37 11.13 3.77
N ASN A 648 30.27 9.81 3.93
CA ASN A 648 31.28 8.95 4.53
C ASN A 648 31.17 7.55 3.90
N PRO A 649 32.09 7.13 3.01
CA PRO A 649 32.02 5.83 2.35
C PRO A 649 32.22 4.62 3.29
N GLY A 650 32.53 4.87 4.58
CA GLY A 650 32.94 3.84 5.53
C GLY A 650 34.43 3.55 5.38
N GLY A 651 35.18 3.48 6.48
CA GLY A 651 36.64 3.37 6.44
C GLY A 651 37.27 3.50 7.81
N THR A 652 38.58 3.25 7.90
CA THR A 652 39.34 3.45 9.14
C THR A 652 39.87 4.89 9.21
N PRO A 653 39.99 5.50 10.41
CA PRO A 653 40.58 6.83 10.54
C PRO A 653 42.00 6.87 9.93
N ALA A 654 42.26 7.85 9.06
CA ALA A 654 43.59 8.04 8.51
C ALA A 654 44.51 8.65 9.58
N ALA A 655 45.73 8.13 9.73
CA ALA A 655 46.72 8.75 10.59
C ALA A 655 47.00 10.20 10.13
N PRO A 656 47.15 11.16 11.06
CA PRO A 656 47.52 12.53 10.72
C PRO A 656 48.84 12.52 9.95
N ASP A 657 48.93 13.39 8.93
CA ASP A 657 50.03 13.42 7.98
C ASP A 657 51.34 13.81 8.70
N SER A 658 52.07 12.82 9.22
CA SER A 658 53.31 13.03 9.96
C SER A 658 54.49 13.06 8.98
N THR A 659 54.56 14.10 8.17
CA THR A 659 55.80 14.48 7.46
C THR A 659 56.82 15.13 8.41
N THR A 660 57.07 14.51 9.57
CA THR A 660 58.26 14.78 10.41
C THR A 660 58.43 13.65 11.42
N TYR A 661 59.16 12.60 11.04
CA TYR A 661 59.98 11.87 12.02
C TYR A 661 61.43 12.32 11.82
N PRO A 662 62.07 12.97 12.81
CA PRO A 662 63.50 13.21 12.73
C PRO A 662 64.23 11.87 12.84
N CYS A 663 65.00 11.53 11.81
CA CYS A 663 65.96 10.43 11.87
C CYS A 663 67.09 10.75 12.86
N GLY A 664 67.46 9.77 13.70
CA GLY A 664 68.64 9.77 14.59
C GLY A 664 68.27 10.03 16.05
N VAL A 665 68.72 9.27 17.07
CA VAL A 665 69.93 8.46 17.31
C VAL A 665 69.57 7.44 18.43
N PRO A 666 70.18 6.23 18.51
CA PRO A 666 69.79 5.23 19.50
C PRO A 666 70.36 5.55 20.88
N LEU A 667 69.61 5.30 21.96
CA LEU A 667 70.19 5.07 23.27
C LEU A 667 69.47 3.92 24.02
N SER A 668 70.35 3.05 24.49
CA SER A 668 70.21 1.82 25.27
C SER A 668 69.46 1.95 26.60
N GLY A 669 68.81 0.84 26.97
CA GLY A 669 68.98 0.19 28.27
C GLY A 669 68.15 0.70 29.43
N GLY A 670 67.35 -0.20 30.02
CA GLY A 670 66.68 -0.03 31.32
C GLY A 670 65.31 -0.66 31.35
#